data_AF-A0A4S4H801-F1
#
_entry.id   AF-A0A4S4H801-F1
#
_cell.length_a   1.000
_cell.length_b   1.000
_cell.length_c   1.000
_cell.angle_alpha   90.00
_cell.angle_beta   90.00
_cell.angle_gamma   90.00
#
_symmetry.space_group_name_H-M   'P 1'
#
loop_
_entity.id
_entity.type
_entity.pdbx_description
1 polymer ?
#
loop_
_entity_poly.entity_id
_entity_poly.type
_entity_poly.pdbx_seq_one_letter_code
_entity_poly.pdbx_strand_id
1 'polypeptide(L)'
;MRNAIIDQAIQSTGDYKRFAKGYNGYLQYKNLIDIPEHISNEYYGALLEKCIDRAQVITQTNWKQIFKDIKPYKNIFLEDVSSLDNYRRGVFFSGPIFRLNVSQKGDKGDKIRSFICYKRGDRHFRLVHTDDDEKLKSKYVVVVTMDRFLSLVSGNTTAIKSQFRNVITKALGNSRKTFEEEIKAVANNTATQNQYLSYPTLEREIHTLFSRFETTSEYQFEQQMYEFMTNRKNISIKGSKGDIKLPDFSVYSQGVQFFQEEVDERDNLHRVRLSCREITTTPEKIIVNLANSSGASVVLCSATASGRSVVSNYDIKYLKQILGNKVHNLLIDEKHTFDKLVSQTYPSGHKVEIVPLEKFQYPKNDPNRYEIPEKYKKMFSKEAQEEGLIEKWFRITIRDLSRNLQPDQSAKDVSFQIYRLFQFIEAYHWFYTHDDIHSMLYFQNRTGDKDRNQINVICCMIDGSYKDYPELDIEIPSDWENKHIRISKDWEEVETSILKELGEDNEAKIMLVSAYGSFKAGANLQYSIPYGLDYIAGDNWDSSDEKLKKDWDAVYLQAPAGYMMINEDGNEQTYERSLYNAMLVLMMLYERGCLSKEDVASWMGNALSNKFYFGEKNNPGITRDKSAWVQTVVEQAIGRLCRTRNKPHTTYILYDRSMTPFFDKSVLDKSLTKEFKELVQYVLTHSYEREKSDNPDEVIRCNNANYVQGQLDRIREIALKYTPHPYNDNDSDDEEEEDISYNVMASQMMIQSYKKLIISKPVISSLDDLTEEEKRLTFRTKCYGDWIQNGSNEFIYGMDGKRICPINKGNVYPMSPSTVRLDVLMKNNVIREYFISNGYATEWKSEGLILHPNILAYDYAGEIGEEAFKALVLHYTDCTEKDLVHLKGKVYEVGDFVIKNADGTNKIAFDVKNWNPDIPHYDRPGDMPTAQKRAEKRKSLDCEIIFVNLLDMRMETMDGIREIGGLITEDGVVIQSAIERIRQLING
;
A
#
# COMPACT_ATOMS: atom_id res chain seq x y z
N MET A 1 11.32 3.56 -12.70
CA MET A 1 11.47 2.27 -11.99
C MET A 1 10.17 1.47 -11.95
N ARG A 2 9.06 1.99 -11.41
CA ARG A 2 7.77 1.26 -11.33
C ARG A 2 7.32 0.64 -12.65
N ASN A 3 7.25 1.43 -13.73
CA ASN A 3 6.84 0.92 -15.04
C ASN A 3 7.74 -0.24 -15.53
N ALA A 4 9.06 -0.16 -15.32
CA ALA A 4 9.98 -1.22 -15.70
C ALA A 4 9.73 -2.52 -14.92
N ILE A 5 9.41 -2.43 -13.62
CA ILE A 5 9.03 -3.60 -12.80
C ILE A 5 7.72 -4.20 -13.29
N ILE A 6 6.73 -3.37 -13.62
CA ILE A 6 5.45 -3.83 -14.18
C ILE A 6 5.68 -4.53 -15.53
N ASP A 7 6.47 -3.93 -16.42
CA ASP A 7 6.78 -4.50 -17.73
C ASP A 7 7.50 -5.85 -17.59
N GLN A 8 8.46 -5.95 -16.66
CA GLN A 8 9.15 -7.20 -16.35
C GLN A 8 8.20 -8.24 -15.74
N ALA A 9 7.28 -7.84 -14.86
CA ALA A 9 6.27 -8.73 -14.29
C ALA A 9 5.36 -9.30 -15.39
N ILE A 10 4.86 -8.44 -16.29
CA ILE A 10 4.05 -8.85 -17.45
C ILE A 10 4.82 -9.87 -18.29
N GLN A 11 6.07 -9.57 -18.67
CA GLN A 11 6.92 -10.50 -19.45
C GLN A 11 7.16 -11.84 -18.73
N SER A 12 7.35 -11.82 -17.41
CA SER A 12 7.54 -13.03 -16.60
C SER A 12 6.28 -13.90 -16.53
N THR A 13 5.10 -13.29 -16.70
CA THR A 13 3.79 -13.95 -16.67
C THR A 13 3.14 -14.13 -18.06
N GLY A 14 3.78 -13.67 -19.14
CA GLY A 14 3.24 -13.74 -20.50
C GLY A 14 2.93 -15.17 -20.98
N ASP A 15 1.98 -15.28 -21.90
CA ASP A 15 1.51 -16.55 -22.49
C ASP A 15 1.04 -17.58 -21.45
N TYR A 16 1.47 -18.85 -21.59
CA TYR A 16 1.09 -19.93 -20.68
C TYR A 16 1.74 -19.84 -19.28
N LYS A 17 2.70 -18.93 -19.07
CA LYS A 17 3.45 -18.82 -17.79
C LYS A 17 2.59 -18.33 -16.63
N ARG A 18 1.57 -17.50 -16.87
CA ARG A 18 0.62 -17.06 -15.83
C ARG A 18 -0.09 -18.21 -15.12
N PHE A 19 -0.25 -19.35 -15.79
CA PHE A 19 -0.87 -20.54 -15.21
C PHE A 19 0.10 -21.41 -14.44
N ALA A 20 1.40 -21.21 -14.61
CA ALA A 20 2.45 -22.03 -14.01
C ALA A 20 2.80 -21.60 -12.57
N LYS A 21 2.09 -20.59 -12.06
CA LYS A 21 2.10 -20.14 -10.67
C LYS A 21 0.76 -20.53 -10.00
N GLY A 22 0.75 -20.77 -8.70
CA GLY A 22 -0.44 -21.31 -7.99
C GLY A 22 -0.55 -22.82 -8.11
N TYR A 23 -1.75 -23.36 -8.36
CA TYR A 23 -1.98 -24.81 -8.28
C TYR A 23 -1.22 -25.62 -9.32
N ASN A 24 -1.14 -25.18 -10.58
CA ASN A 24 -0.32 -25.92 -11.56
C ASN A 24 1.17 -25.84 -11.22
N GLY A 25 1.63 -24.70 -10.69
CA GLY A 25 3.00 -24.56 -10.20
C GLY A 25 3.30 -25.55 -9.07
N TYR A 26 2.39 -25.69 -8.11
CA TYR A 26 2.49 -26.73 -7.08
C TYR A 26 2.54 -28.13 -7.69
N LEU A 27 1.66 -28.46 -8.64
CA LEU A 27 1.71 -29.77 -9.32
C LEU A 27 3.04 -30.00 -10.04
N GLN A 28 3.61 -28.97 -10.66
CA GLN A 28 4.93 -29.04 -11.31
C GLN A 28 6.04 -29.35 -10.29
N TYR A 29 6.10 -28.61 -9.18
CA TYR A 29 7.06 -28.89 -8.09
C TYR A 29 6.82 -30.24 -7.42
N LYS A 30 5.55 -30.64 -7.26
CA LYS A 30 5.18 -31.94 -6.71
C LYS A 30 5.72 -33.07 -7.58
N ASN A 31 5.60 -32.95 -8.90
CA ASN A 31 6.15 -33.95 -9.82
C ASN A 31 7.69 -34.07 -9.68
N LEU A 32 8.41 -32.98 -9.38
CA LEU A 32 9.87 -33.04 -9.16
C LEU A 32 10.21 -33.90 -7.94
N ILE A 33 9.50 -33.71 -6.83
CA ILE A 33 9.77 -34.46 -5.60
C ILE A 33 9.21 -35.88 -5.61
N ASP A 34 8.21 -36.17 -6.46
CA ASP A 34 7.61 -37.52 -6.58
C ASP A 34 8.47 -38.50 -7.40
N ILE A 35 9.54 -38.02 -8.06
CA ILE A 35 10.40 -38.83 -8.95
C ILE A 35 11.88 -38.75 -8.48
N PRO A 36 12.21 -39.15 -7.23
CA PRO A 36 13.58 -39.06 -6.71
C PRO A 36 14.55 -40.06 -7.38
N GLU A 37 14.03 -41.18 -7.88
CA GLU A 37 14.81 -42.30 -8.45
C GLU A 37 15.60 -41.94 -9.71
N HIS A 38 15.28 -40.80 -10.32
CA HIS A 38 15.90 -40.32 -11.56
C HIS A 38 17.12 -39.41 -11.31
N ILE A 39 17.46 -39.13 -10.05
CA ILE A 39 18.56 -38.23 -9.68
C ILE A 39 19.78 -39.05 -9.24
N SER A 40 20.94 -38.81 -9.86
CA SER A 40 22.19 -39.50 -9.49
C SER A 40 22.65 -39.15 -8.07
N ASN A 41 23.05 -40.18 -7.30
CA ASN A 41 23.61 -40.06 -5.95
C ASN A 41 24.96 -39.31 -5.90
N GLU A 42 25.60 -39.07 -7.04
CA GLU A 42 26.87 -38.33 -7.13
C GLU A 42 26.70 -36.84 -6.82
N TYR A 43 25.50 -36.28 -6.99
CA TYR A 43 25.24 -34.85 -6.86
C TYR A 43 24.48 -34.56 -5.57
N TYR A 44 25.10 -33.83 -4.63
CA TYR A 44 24.59 -33.48 -3.30
C TYR A 44 24.28 -34.67 -2.35
N GLY A 45 24.26 -35.91 -2.86
CA GLY A 45 24.13 -37.15 -2.10
C GLY A 45 22.91 -37.18 -1.16
N ALA A 46 23.09 -37.76 0.02
CA ALA A 46 22.04 -37.93 1.04
C ALA A 46 21.38 -36.60 1.49
N LEU A 47 22.01 -35.44 1.25
CA LEU A 47 21.40 -34.15 1.58
C LEU A 47 20.16 -33.86 0.72
N LEU A 48 20.24 -34.14 -0.58
CA LEU A 48 19.12 -33.89 -1.49
C LEU A 48 17.97 -34.88 -1.24
N GLU A 49 18.29 -36.16 -1.06
CA GLU A 49 17.33 -37.22 -0.72
C GLU A 49 16.53 -36.86 0.56
N LYS A 50 17.24 -36.55 1.65
CA LYS A 50 16.60 -36.12 2.91
C LYS A 50 15.72 -34.86 2.74
N CYS A 51 16.13 -33.93 1.90
CA CYS A 51 15.38 -32.71 1.61
C CYS A 51 14.09 -33.01 0.80
N ILE A 52 14.17 -33.92 -0.17
CA ILE A 52 13.01 -34.38 -0.95
C ILE A 52 12.03 -35.12 -0.04
N ASP A 53 12.49 -36.07 0.76
CA ASP A 53 11.65 -36.83 1.69
C ASP A 53 10.93 -35.90 2.67
N ARG A 54 11.66 -34.94 3.26
CA ARG A 54 11.05 -33.94 4.16
C ARG A 54 10.00 -33.10 3.44
N ALA A 55 10.24 -32.70 2.19
CA ALA A 55 9.25 -31.97 1.39
C ALA A 55 8.01 -32.82 1.09
N GLN A 56 8.17 -34.11 0.78
CA GLN A 56 7.06 -35.03 0.56
C GLN A 56 6.21 -35.18 1.82
N VAL A 57 6.82 -35.40 2.99
CA VAL A 57 6.10 -35.53 4.27
C VAL A 57 5.27 -34.28 4.56
N ILE A 58 5.87 -33.09 4.51
CA ILE A 58 5.17 -31.82 4.78
C ILE A 58 4.00 -31.62 3.82
N THR A 59 4.22 -31.82 2.52
CA THR A 59 3.18 -31.57 1.52
C THR A 59 2.03 -32.57 1.60
N GLN A 60 2.31 -33.83 1.94
CA GLN A 60 1.29 -34.86 2.17
C GLN A 60 0.48 -34.58 3.44
N THR A 61 1.12 -34.17 4.53
CA THR A 61 0.45 -33.82 5.79
C THR A 61 -0.51 -32.66 5.59
N ASN A 62 -0.03 -31.55 5.05
CA ASN A 62 -0.86 -30.36 4.77
C ASN A 62 -2.03 -30.68 3.83
N TRP A 63 -1.80 -31.52 2.82
CA TRP A 63 -2.86 -31.91 1.89
C TRP A 63 -3.92 -32.79 2.56
N LYS A 64 -3.49 -33.78 3.36
CA LYS A 64 -4.39 -34.69 4.09
C LYS A 64 -5.29 -33.97 5.10
N GLN A 65 -4.79 -32.90 5.73
CA GLN A 65 -5.60 -32.11 6.67
C GLN A 65 -6.85 -31.51 6.00
N ILE A 66 -6.71 -31.03 4.76
CA ILE A 66 -7.81 -30.33 4.06
C ILE A 66 -8.60 -31.29 3.16
N PHE A 67 -7.91 -32.17 2.44
CA PHE A 67 -8.50 -33.03 1.40
C PHE A 67 -8.51 -34.53 1.78
N LYS A 68 -8.08 -34.90 2.98
CA LYS A 68 -8.00 -36.31 3.43
C LYS A 68 -7.18 -37.14 2.42
N ASP A 69 -7.65 -38.33 2.06
CA ASP A 69 -6.95 -39.23 1.14
C ASP A 69 -7.17 -38.91 -0.36
N ILE A 70 -7.79 -37.77 -0.69
CA ILE A 70 -8.06 -37.39 -2.08
C ILE A 70 -6.74 -36.97 -2.75
N LYS A 71 -6.44 -37.53 -3.94
CA LYS A 71 -5.23 -37.16 -4.69
C LYS A 71 -5.36 -35.78 -5.37
N PRO A 72 -4.27 -35.02 -5.52
CA PRO A 72 -4.26 -33.82 -6.36
C PRO A 72 -4.39 -34.22 -7.85
N TYR A 73 -5.47 -33.78 -8.51
CA TYR A 73 -5.73 -34.07 -9.92
C TYR A 73 -5.19 -32.95 -10.85
N LYS A 74 -4.70 -33.32 -12.05
CA LYS A 74 -4.15 -32.38 -13.06
C LYS A 74 -5.21 -31.64 -13.88
N ASN A 75 -6.39 -32.23 -14.10
CA ASN A 75 -7.53 -31.61 -14.79
C ASN A 75 -8.52 -31.09 -13.73
N ILE A 76 -8.90 -29.81 -13.81
CA ILE A 76 -9.60 -29.16 -12.70
C ILE A 76 -10.50 -28.03 -13.16
N PHE A 77 -11.62 -27.92 -12.43
CA PHE A 77 -12.68 -26.92 -12.52
C PHE A 77 -13.54 -27.04 -13.79
N LEU A 78 -14.31 -28.13 -13.85
CA LEU A 78 -15.45 -28.28 -14.77
C LEU A 78 -16.67 -27.58 -14.16
N GLU A 79 -17.38 -26.79 -14.97
CA GLU A 79 -18.55 -26.01 -14.55
C GLU A 79 -19.88 -26.74 -14.84
N ASP A 80 -20.89 -26.47 -14.01
CA ASP A 80 -22.32 -26.52 -14.38
C ASP A 80 -22.70 -25.16 -15.02
N VAL A 81 -22.67 -25.08 -16.35
CA VAL A 81 -23.28 -24.06 -17.24
C VAL A 81 -23.64 -22.71 -16.59
N SER A 82 -22.74 -21.73 -16.64
CA SER A 82 -22.96 -20.35 -16.24
C SER A 82 -22.37 -19.36 -17.28
N SER A 83 -22.81 -18.10 -17.23
CA SER A 83 -22.32 -17.05 -18.13
C SER A 83 -20.82 -16.79 -17.94
N LEU A 84 -20.07 -16.60 -19.04
CA LEU A 84 -18.63 -16.25 -19.01
C LEU A 84 -18.31 -15.03 -18.13
N ASP A 85 -19.26 -14.10 -17.96
CA ASP A 85 -19.09 -12.92 -17.10
C ASP A 85 -18.95 -13.26 -15.61
N ASN A 86 -19.34 -14.45 -15.18
CA ASN A 86 -19.20 -14.92 -13.80
C ASN A 86 -17.75 -15.19 -13.38
N TYR A 87 -16.82 -15.24 -14.33
CA TYR A 87 -15.41 -15.60 -14.09
C TYR A 87 -14.47 -14.43 -13.85
N ARG A 88 -14.99 -13.20 -13.78
CA ARG A 88 -14.22 -12.02 -13.33
C ARG A 88 -14.04 -12.02 -11.81
N ARG A 89 -13.47 -13.11 -11.28
CA ARG A 89 -13.30 -13.41 -9.86
C ARG A 89 -11.88 -13.88 -9.57
N GLY A 90 -11.46 -13.72 -8.33
CA GLY A 90 -10.15 -14.18 -7.91
C GLY A 90 -9.85 -13.90 -6.45
N VAL A 91 -8.63 -14.22 -6.08
CA VAL A 91 -8.10 -13.96 -4.74
C VAL A 91 -6.81 -13.16 -4.86
N PHE A 92 -6.79 -12.02 -4.20
CA PHE A 92 -5.68 -11.10 -4.14
C PHE A 92 -4.90 -11.30 -2.84
N PHE A 93 -3.57 -11.37 -2.95
CA PHE A 93 -2.62 -11.60 -1.86
C PHE A 93 -1.59 -10.47 -1.82
N SER A 94 -1.19 -10.09 -0.61
CA SER A 94 0.06 -9.35 -0.37
C SER A 94 0.73 -9.95 0.85
N GLY A 95 1.69 -10.83 0.58
CA GLY A 95 2.31 -11.65 1.63
C GLY A 95 1.36 -12.67 2.28
N PRO A 96 1.79 -13.29 3.39
CA PRO A 96 1.01 -14.31 4.07
C PRO A 96 -0.22 -13.74 4.80
N ILE A 97 -0.18 -12.45 5.15
CA ILE A 97 -1.18 -11.81 6.02
C ILE A 97 -2.37 -11.28 5.23
N PHE A 98 -2.13 -10.55 4.15
CA PHE A 98 -3.19 -9.90 3.41
C PHE A 98 -3.77 -10.84 2.34
N ARG A 99 -5.04 -11.22 2.50
CA ARG A 99 -5.80 -12.04 1.54
C ARG A 99 -7.17 -11.47 1.33
N LEU A 100 -7.62 -11.42 0.09
CA LEU A 100 -8.82 -10.72 -0.29
C LEU A 100 -9.53 -11.38 -1.47
N ASN A 101 -10.77 -11.79 -1.25
CA ASN A 101 -11.64 -12.24 -2.33
C ASN A 101 -12.10 -11.03 -3.15
N VAL A 102 -11.90 -11.13 -4.46
CA VAL A 102 -12.31 -10.13 -5.45
C VAL A 102 -13.40 -10.76 -6.31
N SER A 103 -14.61 -10.24 -6.22
CA SER A 103 -15.75 -10.73 -6.98
C SER A 103 -16.79 -9.63 -7.16
N GLN A 104 -17.67 -9.82 -8.16
CA GLN A 104 -18.85 -8.98 -8.34
C GLN A 104 -19.86 -9.22 -7.20
N LYS A 105 -20.61 -8.16 -6.83
CA LYS A 105 -21.74 -8.28 -5.91
C LYS A 105 -22.88 -9.01 -6.62
N GLY A 106 -23.51 -9.98 -5.95
CA GLY A 106 -24.73 -10.63 -6.45
C GLY A 106 -25.95 -9.72 -6.35
N ASP A 107 -27.11 -10.20 -6.81
CA ASP A 107 -28.37 -9.44 -6.88
C ASP A 107 -28.84 -8.85 -5.54
N LYS A 108 -28.48 -9.50 -4.42
CA LYS A 108 -28.79 -9.03 -3.04
C LYS A 108 -27.72 -8.11 -2.43
N GLY A 109 -26.66 -7.80 -3.18
CA GLY A 109 -25.51 -7.04 -2.69
C GLY A 109 -24.45 -7.87 -1.96
N ASP A 110 -24.69 -9.17 -1.75
CA ASP A 110 -23.77 -10.09 -1.10
C ASP A 110 -22.58 -10.47 -2.01
N LYS A 111 -21.42 -10.73 -1.40
CA LYS A 111 -20.20 -11.12 -2.11
C LYS A 111 -20.25 -12.61 -2.44
N ILE A 112 -20.39 -12.94 -3.72
CA ILE A 112 -20.26 -14.30 -4.22
C ILE A 112 -18.80 -14.75 -4.02
N ARG A 113 -18.59 -15.92 -3.41
CA ARG A 113 -17.26 -16.50 -3.16
C ARG A 113 -17.06 -17.75 -4.01
N SER A 114 -15.79 -18.06 -4.27
CA SER A 114 -15.37 -19.24 -5.02
C SER A 114 -14.95 -20.36 -4.07
N PHE A 115 -15.44 -21.57 -4.35
CA PHE A 115 -15.17 -22.77 -3.56
C PHE A 115 -14.65 -23.90 -4.43
N ILE A 116 -13.65 -24.61 -3.91
CA ILE A 116 -13.17 -25.87 -4.46
C ILE A 116 -13.94 -27.00 -3.78
N CYS A 117 -14.69 -27.74 -4.59
CA CYS A 117 -15.61 -28.77 -4.15
C CYS A 117 -15.23 -30.14 -4.72
N TYR A 118 -15.45 -31.19 -3.93
CA TYR A 118 -15.22 -32.58 -4.33
C TYR A 118 -16.42 -33.48 -4.03
N LYS A 119 -16.82 -34.32 -4.98
CA LYS A 119 -17.77 -35.42 -4.79
C LYS A 119 -17.04 -36.75 -4.73
N ARG A 120 -17.47 -37.64 -3.83
CA ARG A 120 -16.85 -38.96 -3.65
C ARG A 120 -16.85 -39.75 -4.96
N GLY A 121 -15.67 -40.15 -5.42
CA GLY A 121 -15.50 -40.94 -6.65
C GLY A 121 -15.18 -40.11 -7.89
N ASP A 122 -15.30 -38.77 -7.84
CA ASP A 122 -14.89 -37.91 -8.95
C ASP A 122 -13.36 -37.95 -9.13
N ARG A 123 -12.90 -37.79 -10.37
CA ARG A 123 -11.46 -37.68 -10.73
C ARG A 123 -11.01 -36.22 -10.98
N HIS A 124 -11.77 -35.25 -10.47
CA HIS A 124 -11.51 -33.82 -10.63
C HIS A 124 -12.13 -33.02 -9.46
N PHE A 125 -11.66 -31.79 -9.25
CA PHE A 125 -12.37 -30.82 -8.41
C PHE A 125 -13.33 -29.97 -9.25
N ARG A 126 -14.42 -29.53 -8.62
CA ARG A 126 -15.39 -28.59 -9.19
C ARG A 126 -15.21 -27.23 -8.55
N LEU A 127 -15.23 -26.18 -9.38
CA LEU A 127 -15.28 -24.80 -8.91
C LEU A 127 -16.73 -24.38 -8.82
N VAL A 128 -17.19 -23.97 -7.64
CA VAL A 128 -18.58 -23.56 -7.42
C VAL A 128 -18.60 -22.18 -6.78
N HIS A 129 -19.56 -21.36 -7.19
CA HIS A 129 -19.70 -20.00 -6.69
C HIS A 129 -21.00 -19.82 -5.93
N THR A 130 -20.92 -19.30 -4.71
CA THR A 130 -22.10 -19.03 -3.88
C THR A 130 -21.79 -17.98 -2.81
N ASP A 131 -22.83 -17.36 -2.27
CA ASP A 131 -22.82 -16.55 -1.06
C ASP A 131 -23.10 -17.37 0.22
N ASP A 132 -23.50 -18.64 0.09
CA ASP A 132 -23.97 -19.53 1.17
C ASP A 132 -23.25 -20.89 1.15
N ASP A 133 -22.29 -21.08 2.07
CA ASP A 133 -21.46 -22.28 2.14
C ASP A 133 -22.18 -23.51 2.70
N GLU A 134 -23.22 -23.33 3.52
CA GLU A 134 -24.00 -24.42 4.11
C GLU A 134 -24.72 -25.24 3.04
N LYS A 135 -25.20 -24.59 1.97
CA LYS A 135 -25.78 -25.29 0.82
C LYS A 135 -24.79 -26.23 0.14
N LEU A 136 -23.50 -25.89 0.11
CA LEU A 136 -22.48 -26.74 -0.53
C LEU A 136 -22.15 -27.96 0.31
N LYS A 137 -22.11 -27.83 1.64
CA LYS A 137 -21.82 -28.93 2.57
C LYS A 137 -22.84 -30.08 2.45
N SER A 138 -24.06 -29.80 1.99
CA SER A 138 -25.07 -30.83 1.71
C SER A 138 -24.82 -31.63 0.41
N LYS A 139 -24.05 -31.10 -0.54
CA LYS A 139 -23.86 -31.65 -1.89
C LYS A 139 -22.47 -32.24 -2.14
N TYR A 140 -21.48 -31.83 -1.35
CA TYR A 140 -20.07 -32.14 -1.55
C TYR A 140 -19.45 -32.68 -0.26
N VAL A 141 -18.51 -33.60 -0.41
CA VAL A 141 -17.81 -34.22 0.73
C VAL A 141 -16.68 -33.31 1.24
N VAL A 142 -16.10 -32.51 0.34
CA VAL A 142 -15.10 -31.49 0.67
C VAL A 142 -15.55 -30.18 0.04
N VAL A 143 -15.54 -29.11 0.83
CA VAL A 143 -15.85 -27.74 0.43
C VAL A 143 -14.76 -26.85 1.04
N VAL A 144 -13.93 -26.25 0.20
CA VAL A 144 -12.79 -25.43 0.63
C VAL A 144 -12.88 -24.08 -0.07
N THR A 145 -12.75 -22.98 0.65
CA THR A 145 -12.74 -21.66 0.03
C THR A 145 -11.51 -21.48 -0.85
N MET A 146 -11.62 -20.71 -1.95
CA MET A 146 -10.51 -20.51 -2.89
C MET A 146 -9.26 -19.94 -2.21
N ASP A 147 -9.42 -19.01 -1.26
CA ASP A 147 -8.31 -18.43 -0.51
C ASP A 147 -7.60 -19.46 0.39
N ARG A 148 -8.34 -20.38 1.02
CA ARG A 148 -7.76 -21.47 1.82
C ARG A 148 -7.04 -22.48 0.92
N PHE A 149 -7.62 -22.84 -0.22
CA PHE A 149 -7.00 -23.71 -1.21
C PHE A 149 -5.68 -23.12 -1.75
N LEU A 150 -5.68 -21.86 -2.18
CA LEU A 150 -4.48 -21.18 -2.67
C LEU A 150 -3.41 -21.03 -1.58
N SER A 151 -3.82 -20.88 -0.33
CA SER A 151 -2.90 -20.84 0.82
C SER A 151 -2.19 -22.18 1.04
N LEU A 152 -2.94 -23.30 1.00
CA LEU A 152 -2.37 -24.65 1.05
C LEU A 152 -1.33 -24.86 -0.05
N VAL A 153 -1.71 -24.53 -1.28
CA VAL A 153 -0.88 -24.71 -2.48
C VAL A 153 0.39 -23.86 -2.42
N SER A 154 0.27 -22.61 -2.00
CA SER A 154 1.39 -21.68 -1.85
C SER A 154 2.31 -22.10 -0.71
N GLY A 155 1.74 -22.59 0.40
CA GLY A 155 2.48 -23.14 1.54
C GLY A 155 3.29 -24.37 1.13
N ASN A 156 2.67 -25.33 0.46
CA ASN A 156 3.34 -26.54 -0.03
C ASN A 156 4.46 -26.21 -1.02
N THR A 157 4.21 -25.30 -1.97
CA THR A 157 5.26 -24.85 -2.90
C THR A 157 6.43 -24.19 -2.17
N THR A 158 6.13 -23.39 -1.13
CA THR A 158 7.14 -22.75 -0.29
C THR A 158 7.95 -23.77 0.51
N ALA A 159 7.32 -24.82 1.03
CA ALA A 159 7.99 -25.91 1.73
C ALA A 159 9.01 -26.61 0.82
N ILE A 160 8.61 -26.96 -0.41
CA ILE A 160 9.51 -27.57 -1.41
C ILE A 160 10.70 -26.62 -1.72
N LYS A 161 10.41 -25.36 -2.05
CA LYS A 161 11.45 -24.35 -2.33
C LYS A 161 12.39 -24.15 -1.13
N SER A 162 11.89 -24.21 0.10
CA SER A 162 12.71 -24.10 1.30
C SER A 162 13.72 -25.26 1.42
N GLN A 163 13.32 -26.49 1.08
CA GLN A 163 14.22 -27.63 1.07
C GLN A 163 15.28 -27.51 -0.03
N PHE A 164 14.90 -27.13 -1.25
CA PHE A 164 15.88 -26.86 -2.32
C PHE A 164 16.83 -25.73 -1.98
N ARG A 165 16.35 -24.68 -1.31
CA ARG A 165 17.19 -23.57 -0.81
C ARG A 165 18.27 -24.09 0.14
N ASN A 166 17.95 -25.04 1.02
CA ASN A 166 18.90 -25.64 1.95
C ASN A 166 20.04 -26.34 1.20
N VAL A 167 19.69 -27.13 0.17
CA VAL A 167 20.67 -27.80 -0.71
C VAL A 167 21.56 -26.77 -1.39
N ILE A 168 20.98 -25.79 -2.09
CA ILE A 168 21.72 -24.76 -2.85
C ILE A 168 22.63 -23.92 -1.93
N THR A 169 22.15 -23.55 -0.74
CA THR A 169 22.93 -22.70 0.19
C THR A 169 24.14 -23.45 0.73
N LYS A 170 23.98 -24.73 1.08
CA LYS A 170 25.08 -25.58 1.54
C LYS A 170 26.08 -25.86 0.41
N ALA A 171 25.58 -26.15 -0.80
CA ALA A 171 26.39 -26.33 -1.99
C ALA A 171 27.23 -25.10 -2.29
N LEU A 172 26.61 -23.92 -2.38
CA LEU A 172 27.31 -22.66 -2.62
C LEU A 172 28.38 -22.37 -1.56
N GLY A 173 28.09 -22.65 -0.29
CA GLY A 173 29.05 -22.48 0.80
C GLY A 173 30.26 -23.40 0.65
N ASN A 174 30.05 -24.66 0.25
CA ASN A 174 31.13 -25.61 -0.02
C ASN A 174 31.93 -25.20 -1.27
N SER A 175 31.26 -24.89 -2.39
CA SER A 175 31.90 -24.44 -3.63
C SER A 175 32.79 -23.22 -3.40
N ARG A 176 32.35 -22.25 -2.59
CA ARG A 176 33.15 -21.05 -2.26
C ARG A 176 34.37 -21.39 -1.40
N LYS A 177 34.24 -22.28 -0.42
CA LYS A 177 35.39 -22.74 0.39
C LYS A 177 36.42 -23.45 -0.48
N THR A 178 35.98 -24.40 -1.31
CA THR A 178 36.87 -25.13 -2.23
C THR A 178 37.57 -24.16 -3.18
N PHE A 179 36.84 -23.19 -3.75
CA PHE A 179 37.41 -22.16 -4.60
C PHE A 179 38.48 -21.30 -3.88
N GLU A 180 38.23 -20.90 -2.63
CA GLU A 180 39.19 -20.14 -1.82
C GLU A 180 40.43 -20.97 -1.47
N GLU A 181 40.26 -22.25 -1.16
CA GLU A 181 41.36 -23.19 -0.87
C GLU A 181 42.21 -23.45 -2.11
N GLU A 182 41.59 -23.64 -3.27
CA GLU A 182 42.27 -23.83 -4.55
C GLU A 182 43.03 -22.56 -4.99
N ILE A 183 42.43 -21.38 -4.87
CA ILE A 183 43.14 -20.12 -5.16
C ILE A 183 44.37 -19.98 -4.27
N LYS A 184 44.25 -20.31 -2.97
CA LYS A 184 45.39 -20.30 -2.05
C LYS A 184 46.45 -21.33 -2.44
N ALA A 185 46.04 -22.53 -2.85
CA ALA A 185 46.97 -23.59 -3.29
C ALA A 185 47.71 -23.22 -4.58
N VAL A 186 47.01 -22.62 -5.55
CA VAL A 186 47.60 -22.10 -6.78
C VAL A 186 48.55 -20.94 -6.47
N ALA A 187 48.16 -19.99 -5.61
CA ALA A 187 49.03 -18.90 -5.18
C ALA A 187 50.30 -19.39 -4.43
N ASN A 188 50.19 -20.51 -3.72
CA ASN A 188 51.29 -21.16 -3.00
C ASN A 188 52.10 -22.14 -3.85
N ASN A 189 51.85 -22.23 -5.17
CA ASN A 189 52.48 -23.18 -6.10
C ASN A 189 52.35 -24.67 -5.70
N THR A 190 51.34 -25.03 -4.90
CA THR A 190 51.08 -26.42 -4.48
C THR A 190 50.09 -27.15 -5.40
N ALA A 191 49.46 -26.46 -6.35
CA ALA A 191 48.57 -27.05 -7.36
C ALA A 191 48.70 -26.34 -8.73
N THR A 192 48.60 -27.09 -9.83
CA THR A 192 48.78 -26.60 -11.22
C THR A 192 47.48 -26.47 -12.03
N GLN A 193 46.33 -26.91 -11.51
CA GLN A 193 45.04 -26.85 -12.21
C GLN A 193 43.99 -26.16 -11.35
N ASN A 194 43.30 -25.18 -11.93
CA ASN A 194 42.12 -24.54 -11.36
C ASN A 194 40.87 -25.27 -11.90
N GLN A 195 40.09 -25.90 -11.03
CA GLN A 195 38.89 -26.65 -11.45
C GLN A 195 37.69 -25.71 -11.69
N TYR A 196 37.75 -24.47 -11.21
CA TYR A 196 36.71 -23.48 -11.39
C TYR A 196 37.05 -22.47 -12.50
N LEU A 197 36.15 -22.34 -13.46
CA LEU A 197 36.23 -21.30 -14.50
C LEU A 197 36.09 -19.88 -13.94
N SER A 198 35.41 -19.69 -12.80
CA SER A 198 35.21 -18.40 -12.12
C SER A 198 34.53 -18.59 -10.76
N TYR A 199 34.44 -17.50 -9.97
CA TYR A 199 33.85 -17.51 -8.64
C TYR A 199 32.44 -18.14 -8.61
N PRO A 200 32.15 -19.05 -7.66
CA PRO A 200 30.83 -19.67 -7.54
C PRO A 200 29.71 -18.65 -7.26
N THR A 201 28.70 -18.65 -8.13
CA THR A 201 27.53 -17.76 -8.04
C THR A 201 26.27 -18.54 -7.67
N LEU A 202 25.26 -17.82 -7.16
CA LEU A 202 24.00 -18.42 -6.75
C LEU A 202 23.24 -19.01 -7.95
N GLU A 203 23.26 -18.32 -9.08
CA GLU A 203 22.60 -18.72 -10.33
C GLU A 203 23.16 -20.03 -10.86
N ARG A 204 24.49 -20.23 -10.76
CA ARG A 204 25.14 -21.48 -11.15
C ARG A 204 24.68 -22.65 -10.29
N GLU A 205 24.65 -22.48 -8.97
CA GLU A 205 24.23 -23.57 -8.07
C GLU A 205 22.74 -23.92 -8.24
N ILE A 206 21.90 -22.92 -8.53
CA ILE A 206 20.49 -23.13 -8.90
C ILE A 206 20.40 -23.95 -10.19
N HIS A 207 21.15 -23.58 -11.23
CA HIS A 207 21.18 -24.31 -12.50
C HIS A 207 21.71 -25.74 -12.33
N THR A 208 22.78 -25.92 -11.54
CA THR A 208 23.34 -27.23 -11.25
C THR A 208 22.31 -28.16 -10.60
N LEU A 209 21.47 -27.65 -9.69
CA LEU A 209 20.38 -28.43 -9.10
C LEU A 209 19.29 -28.77 -10.12
N PHE A 210 18.71 -27.79 -10.81
CA PHE A 210 17.54 -28.03 -11.65
C PHE A 210 17.85 -28.80 -12.94
N SER A 211 19.07 -28.68 -13.47
CA SER A 211 19.54 -29.50 -14.60
C SER A 211 19.58 -31.00 -14.33
N ARG A 212 19.55 -31.44 -13.06
CA ARG A 212 19.48 -32.86 -12.72
C ARG A 212 18.09 -33.46 -12.87
N PHE A 213 17.04 -32.64 -12.89
CA PHE A 213 15.67 -33.12 -13.07
C PHE A 213 15.28 -33.30 -14.54
N GLU A 214 16.14 -32.89 -15.48
CA GLU A 214 15.94 -33.00 -16.94
C GLU A 214 14.53 -32.57 -17.40
N THR A 215 14.00 -31.51 -16.80
CA THR A 215 12.63 -31.05 -17.04
C THR A 215 12.56 -30.04 -18.17
N THR A 216 11.53 -30.12 -19.00
CA THR A 216 11.29 -29.17 -20.10
C THR A 216 11.01 -27.73 -19.62
N SER A 217 10.79 -27.53 -18.32
CA SER A 217 10.52 -26.23 -17.69
C SER A 217 11.66 -25.75 -16.77
N GLU A 218 12.90 -26.22 -16.98
CA GLU A 218 14.08 -25.93 -16.14
C GLU A 218 14.24 -24.44 -15.84
N TYR A 219 14.31 -23.62 -16.88
CA TYR A 219 14.45 -22.16 -16.76
C TYR A 219 13.37 -21.52 -15.86
N GLN A 220 12.14 -22.06 -15.89
CA GLN A 220 11.03 -21.57 -15.07
C GLN A 220 11.23 -21.89 -13.58
N PHE A 221 11.82 -23.05 -13.26
CA PHE A 221 12.17 -23.42 -11.89
C PHE A 221 13.33 -22.60 -11.38
N GLU A 222 14.37 -22.42 -12.20
CA GLU A 222 15.54 -21.59 -11.86
C GLU A 222 15.15 -20.16 -11.54
N GLN A 223 14.35 -19.53 -12.41
CA GLN A 223 13.87 -18.17 -12.19
C GLN A 223 13.07 -18.06 -10.89
N GLN A 224 12.11 -18.96 -10.67
CA GLN A 224 11.30 -18.97 -9.45
C GLN A 224 12.13 -19.20 -8.18
N MET A 225 13.18 -20.02 -8.27
CA MET A 225 14.06 -20.31 -7.16
C MET A 225 14.99 -19.12 -6.87
N TYR A 226 15.54 -18.51 -7.91
CA TYR A 226 16.35 -17.31 -7.79
C TYR A 226 15.55 -16.17 -7.16
N GLU A 227 14.33 -15.92 -7.64
CA GLU A 227 13.41 -14.97 -7.02
C GLU A 227 13.12 -15.33 -5.57
N PHE A 228 12.90 -16.60 -5.23
CA PHE A 228 12.65 -17.02 -3.84
C PHE A 228 13.85 -16.78 -2.91
N MET A 229 15.08 -16.97 -3.41
CA MET A 229 16.30 -16.83 -2.60
C MET A 229 16.79 -15.38 -2.47
N THR A 230 16.57 -14.55 -3.49
CA THR A 230 17.02 -13.16 -3.52
C THR A 230 15.99 -12.18 -2.97
N ASN A 231 14.69 -12.54 -3.00
CA ASN A 231 13.65 -11.69 -2.46
C ASN A 231 13.71 -11.63 -0.93
N ARG A 232 14.22 -10.52 -0.42
CA ARG A 232 14.10 -10.15 1.01
C ARG A 232 12.63 -10.10 1.43
N LYS A 233 12.27 -10.83 2.49
CA LYS A 233 10.95 -10.80 3.15
C LYS A 233 11.01 -10.38 4.62
N ASN A 234 12.22 -10.09 5.11
CA ASN A 234 12.49 -9.84 6.52
C ASN A 234 13.21 -8.51 6.70
N ILE A 235 12.97 -7.82 7.80
CA ILE A 235 13.77 -6.70 8.31
C ILE A 235 14.85 -7.23 9.24
N SER A 236 16.05 -6.65 9.17
CA SER A 236 17.12 -6.91 10.14
C SER A 236 17.07 -5.86 11.26
N ILE A 237 17.08 -6.33 12.51
CA ILE A 237 17.19 -5.50 13.71
C ILE A 237 18.48 -5.88 14.44
N LYS A 238 19.26 -4.87 14.82
CA LYS A 238 20.51 -5.08 15.55
C LYS A 238 20.18 -5.50 16.98
N GLY A 239 20.42 -6.76 17.33
CA GLY A 239 20.29 -7.26 18.69
C GLY A 239 21.64 -7.31 19.42
N SER A 240 21.59 -7.46 20.75
CA SER A 240 22.77 -7.62 21.61
C SER A 240 23.59 -8.89 21.32
N LYS A 241 23.02 -9.87 20.62
CA LYS A 241 23.66 -11.13 20.18
C LYS A 241 23.78 -11.27 18.66
N GLY A 242 23.61 -10.19 17.90
CA GLY A 242 23.67 -10.17 16.43
C GLY A 242 22.38 -9.69 15.77
N ASP A 243 22.38 -9.61 14.44
CA ASP A 243 21.23 -9.14 13.65
C ASP A 243 20.11 -10.18 13.65
N ILE A 244 18.98 -9.84 14.30
CA ILE A 244 17.77 -10.65 14.28
C ILE A 244 16.99 -10.28 13.02
N LYS A 245 16.69 -11.28 12.19
CA LYS A 245 15.74 -11.11 11.10
C LYS A 245 14.33 -11.23 11.67
N LEU A 246 13.43 -10.34 11.29
CA LEU A 246 12.01 -10.37 11.61
C LEU A 246 11.21 -10.27 10.32
N PRO A 247 10.06 -10.97 10.17
CA PRO A 247 9.25 -10.85 8.96
C PRO A 247 8.72 -9.40 8.76
N ASP A 248 8.78 -8.91 7.52
CA ASP A 248 8.19 -7.64 7.08
C ASP A 248 6.92 -7.91 6.30
N PHE A 249 5.77 -7.61 6.88
CA PHE A 249 4.48 -7.91 6.27
C PHE A 249 3.96 -6.81 5.33
N SER A 250 4.71 -5.72 5.13
CA SER A 250 4.32 -4.66 4.22
C SER A 250 4.29 -5.12 2.77
N VAL A 251 3.43 -4.49 1.96
CA VAL A 251 3.40 -4.71 0.50
C VAL A 251 4.78 -4.48 -0.14
N TYR A 252 5.58 -3.57 0.41
CA TYR A 252 6.91 -3.25 -0.10
C TYR A 252 7.84 -4.46 -0.06
N SER A 253 7.86 -5.20 1.04
CA SER A 253 8.70 -6.39 1.15
C SER A 253 8.07 -7.63 0.50
N GLN A 254 6.75 -7.77 0.59
CA GLN A 254 6.03 -9.00 0.19
C GLN A 254 5.60 -9.01 -1.28
N GLY A 255 5.40 -7.84 -1.90
CA GLY A 255 4.82 -7.73 -3.23
C GLY A 255 3.31 -7.97 -3.27
N VAL A 256 2.78 -8.22 -4.46
CA VAL A 256 1.36 -8.50 -4.71
C VAL A 256 1.19 -9.70 -5.63
N GLN A 257 0.17 -10.51 -5.38
CA GLN A 257 -0.23 -11.63 -6.24
C GLN A 257 -1.75 -11.58 -6.43
N PHE A 258 -2.23 -11.78 -7.65
CA PHE A 258 -3.65 -11.89 -7.95
C PHE A 258 -3.91 -13.18 -8.72
N PHE A 259 -4.59 -14.12 -8.07
CA PHE A 259 -5.03 -15.36 -8.69
C PHE A 259 -6.42 -15.16 -9.26
N GLN A 260 -6.55 -15.18 -10.58
CA GLN A 260 -7.81 -14.96 -11.29
C GLN A 260 -8.31 -16.25 -11.92
N GLU A 261 -9.62 -16.42 -11.93
CA GLU A 261 -10.30 -17.47 -12.68
C GLU A 261 -10.39 -17.09 -14.16
N GLU A 262 -9.93 -17.97 -15.05
CA GLU A 262 -9.96 -17.78 -16.51
C GLU A 262 -10.54 -19.03 -17.19
N VAL A 263 -11.59 -18.86 -18.00
CA VAL A 263 -12.14 -19.96 -18.80
C VAL A 263 -11.25 -20.20 -20.01
N ASP A 264 -10.93 -21.46 -20.28
CA ASP A 264 -10.24 -21.86 -21.51
C ASP A 264 -11.26 -21.89 -22.66
N GLU A 265 -11.36 -20.78 -23.41
CA GLU A 265 -12.32 -20.65 -24.52
C GLU A 265 -12.13 -21.70 -25.63
N ARG A 266 -10.96 -22.33 -25.70
CA ARG A 266 -10.67 -23.41 -26.66
C ARG A 266 -11.08 -24.79 -26.15
N ASP A 267 -11.47 -24.92 -24.90
CA ASP A 267 -11.92 -26.17 -24.29
C ASP A 267 -13.45 -26.27 -24.38
N ASN A 268 -13.95 -27.27 -25.12
CA ASN A 268 -15.39 -27.53 -25.28
C ASN A 268 -16.09 -27.92 -23.96
N LEU A 269 -15.34 -28.22 -22.90
CA LEU A 269 -15.85 -28.48 -21.55
C LEU A 269 -15.70 -27.26 -20.62
N HIS A 270 -15.35 -26.09 -21.18
CA HIS A 270 -15.21 -24.81 -20.47
C HIS A 270 -14.36 -24.92 -19.20
N ARG A 271 -13.23 -25.61 -19.28
CA ARG A 271 -12.32 -25.78 -18.15
C ARG A 271 -11.86 -24.42 -17.63
N VAL A 272 -11.97 -24.22 -16.32
CA VAL A 272 -11.46 -23.02 -15.65
C VAL A 272 -10.02 -23.24 -15.22
N ARG A 273 -9.16 -22.26 -15.47
CA ARG A 273 -7.76 -22.23 -15.03
C ARG A 273 -7.56 -21.06 -14.08
N LEU A 274 -6.60 -21.20 -13.18
CA LEU A 274 -6.20 -20.12 -12.30
C LEU A 274 -4.94 -19.47 -12.88
N SER A 275 -5.07 -18.25 -13.39
CA SER A 275 -3.93 -17.41 -13.76
C SER A 275 -3.43 -16.67 -12.53
N CYS A 276 -2.14 -16.32 -12.50
CA CYS A 276 -1.53 -15.55 -11.44
C CYS A 276 -0.74 -14.37 -12.01
N ARG A 277 -1.18 -13.16 -11.65
CA ARG A 277 -0.46 -11.91 -11.88
C ARG A 277 0.33 -11.57 -10.63
N GLU A 278 1.62 -11.31 -10.74
CA GLU A 278 2.47 -11.15 -9.56
C GLU A 278 3.54 -10.07 -9.76
N ILE A 279 3.74 -9.24 -8.74
CA ILE A 279 4.90 -8.37 -8.57
C ILE A 279 5.61 -8.81 -7.29
N THR A 280 6.77 -9.47 -7.42
CA THR A 280 7.54 -9.98 -6.27
C THR A 280 8.43 -8.94 -5.60
N THR A 281 8.85 -7.93 -6.37
CA THR A 281 9.80 -6.89 -5.94
C THR A 281 9.23 -5.51 -6.20
N THR A 282 9.17 -4.68 -5.18
CA THR A 282 8.74 -3.27 -5.30
C THR A 282 9.93 -2.34 -5.49
N PRO A 283 9.72 -1.15 -6.09
CA PRO A 283 10.78 -0.15 -6.20
C PRO A 283 11.36 0.26 -4.83
N GLU A 284 10.53 0.38 -3.80
CA GLU A 284 10.93 0.74 -2.44
C GLU A 284 11.89 -0.30 -1.85
N LYS A 285 11.60 -1.59 -2.06
CA LYS A 285 12.46 -2.69 -1.63
C LYS A 285 13.83 -2.66 -2.30
N ILE A 286 13.89 -2.32 -3.59
CA ILE A 286 15.16 -2.16 -4.30
C ILE A 286 15.99 -1.04 -3.66
N ILE A 287 15.37 0.12 -3.42
CA ILE A 287 16.05 1.26 -2.78
C ILE A 287 16.54 0.87 -1.38
N VAL A 288 15.71 0.21 -0.58
CA VAL A 288 16.08 -0.23 0.77
C VAL A 288 17.25 -1.23 0.72
N ASN A 289 17.28 -2.15 -0.24
CA ASN A 289 18.37 -3.11 -0.39
C ASN A 289 19.66 -2.40 -0.80
N LEU A 290 19.62 -1.52 -1.80
CA LEU A 290 20.78 -0.74 -2.25
C LEU A 290 21.35 0.14 -1.12
N ALA A 291 20.49 0.85 -0.39
CA ALA A 291 20.91 1.70 0.73
C ALA A 291 21.44 0.91 1.96
N ASN A 292 21.18 -0.40 2.01
CA ASN A 292 21.75 -1.27 3.05
C ASN A 292 23.02 -2.01 2.60
N SER A 293 23.32 -2.02 1.30
CA SER A 293 24.56 -2.59 0.77
C SER A 293 25.76 -1.71 1.10
N SER A 294 26.88 -2.32 1.49
CA SER A 294 28.15 -1.62 1.68
C SER A 294 28.67 -1.07 0.35
N GLY A 295 28.97 0.23 0.28
CA GLY A 295 29.59 0.86 -0.89
C GLY A 295 28.61 1.44 -1.92
N ALA A 296 27.31 1.44 -1.66
CA ALA A 296 26.31 2.08 -2.52
C ALA A 296 25.71 3.33 -1.85
N SER A 297 25.51 4.39 -2.64
CA SER A 297 24.74 5.59 -2.24
C SER A 297 23.62 5.80 -3.24
N VAL A 298 22.40 6.06 -2.76
CA VAL A 298 21.22 6.31 -3.59
C VAL A 298 20.86 7.77 -3.47
N VAL A 299 20.91 8.51 -4.59
CA VAL A 299 20.53 9.92 -4.65
C VAL A 299 19.27 10.06 -5.49
N LEU A 300 18.20 10.60 -4.90
CA LEU A 300 16.94 10.86 -5.59
C LEU A 300 16.90 12.33 -6.03
N CYS A 301 17.14 12.59 -7.32
CA CYS A 301 17.12 13.93 -7.91
C CYS A 301 15.91 14.11 -8.84
N SER A 302 14.92 14.88 -8.41
CA SER A 302 13.77 15.30 -9.23
C SER A 302 13.11 16.53 -8.61
N ALA A 303 12.52 17.40 -9.42
CA ALA A 303 11.64 18.49 -8.94
C ALA A 303 10.53 17.95 -8.02
N THR A 304 10.10 16.71 -8.28
CA THR A 304 9.05 16.03 -7.52
C THR A 304 9.58 15.00 -6.53
N ALA A 305 10.89 14.94 -6.28
CA ALA A 305 11.49 13.93 -5.39
C ALA A 305 10.91 13.97 -3.97
N SER A 306 10.55 15.17 -3.49
CA SER A 306 9.90 15.42 -2.20
C SER A 306 8.38 15.21 -2.21
N GLY A 307 7.79 14.92 -3.38
CA GLY A 307 6.37 14.67 -3.55
C GLY A 307 5.90 13.48 -2.71
N ARG A 308 4.82 13.69 -1.94
CA ARG A 308 4.31 12.71 -0.97
C ARG A 308 3.28 11.73 -1.55
N SER A 309 2.96 11.81 -2.83
CA SER A 309 1.97 10.92 -3.47
C SER A 309 2.61 9.58 -3.83
N VAL A 310 1.98 8.47 -3.45
CA VAL A 310 2.46 7.13 -3.84
C VAL A 310 2.04 6.77 -5.26
N VAL A 311 1.11 7.50 -5.85
CA VAL A 311 0.66 7.27 -7.24
C VAL A 311 1.73 7.69 -8.23
N SER A 312 2.37 8.84 -8.01
CA SER A 312 3.38 9.40 -8.92
C SER A 312 4.82 9.23 -8.44
N ASN A 313 5.04 8.82 -7.19
CA ASN A 313 6.37 8.71 -6.57
C ASN A 313 6.50 7.43 -5.73
N TYR A 314 7.69 7.21 -5.17
CA TYR A 314 7.93 6.20 -4.13
C TYR A 314 7.19 6.53 -2.84
N ASP A 315 6.94 5.54 -1.99
CA ASP A 315 6.54 5.82 -0.61
C ASP A 315 7.73 6.30 0.22
N ILE A 316 8.00 7.60 0.12
CA ILE A 316 9.06 8.29 0.88
C ILE A 316 8.84 8.16 2.39
N LYS A 317 7.59 8.05 2.87
CA LYS A 317 7.29 7.87 4.30
C LYS A 317 7.79 6.50 4.76
N TYR A 318 7.50 5.44 4.00
CA TYR A 318 8.03 4.10 4.25
C TYR A 318 9.55 4.07 4.19
N LEU A 319 10.17 4.67 3.16
CA LEU A 319 11.63 4.69 3.04
C LEU A 319 12.30 5.38 4.25
N LYS A 320 11.79 6.52 4.69
CA LYS A 320 12.27 7.21 5.90
C LYS A 320 12.12 6.34 7.16
N GLN A 321 10.99 5.65 7.29
CA GLN A 321 10.73 4.78 8.43
C GLN A 321 11.67 3.57 8.50
N ILE A 322 11.99 2.95 7.37
CA ILE A 322 12.81 1.72 7.34
C ILE A 322 14.32 2.02 7.34
N LEU A 323 14.75 3.07 6.63
CA LEU A 323 16.16 3.44 6.53
C LEU A 323 16.61 4.39 7.65
N GLY A 324 15.67 5.05 8.31
CA GLY A 324 15.93 5.90 9.47
C GLY A 324 16.91 7.03 9.16
N ASN A 325 17.93 7.15 10.01
CA ASN A 325 19.00 8.14 9.90
C ASN A 325 19.88 8.03 8.64
N LYS A 326 19.75 6.95 7.85
CA LYS A 326 20.42 6.84 6.54
C LYS A 326 19.78 7.71 5.46
N VAL A 327 18.57 8.24 5.70
CA VAL A 327 17.88 9.11 4.76
C VAL A 327 18.19 10.57 5.09
N HIS A 328 18.97 11.20 4.22
CA HIS A 328 19.29 12.62 4.34
C HIS A 328 18.35 13.44 3.45
N ASN A 329 17.78 14.52 4.01
CA ASN A 329 17.07 15.53 3.24
C ASN A 329 17.86 16.83 3.34
N LEU A 330 17.75 17.71 2.33
CA LEU A 330 18.27 19.07 2.42
C LEU A 330 17.65 19.80 3.62
N LEU A 331 18.49 20.44 4.42
CA LEU A 331 18.07 21.27 5.55
C LEU A 331 17.30 22.50 5.05
N ILE A 332 16.47 23.09 5.91
CA ILE A 332 15.66 24.27 5.56
C ILE A 332 16.57 25.45 5.15
N ASP A 333 17.68 25.67 5.85
CA ASP A 333 18.64 26.73 5.55
C ASP A 333 19.38 26.50 4.22
N GLU A 334 19.72 25.25 3.91
CA GLU A 334 20.32 24.87 2.63
C GLU A 334 19.34 25.10 1.47
N LYS A 335 18.06 24.77 1.67
CA LYS A 335 16.99 25.07 0.70
C LYS A 335 16.85 26.57 0.48
N HIS A 336 16.81 27.38 1.54
CA HIS A 336 16.72 28.83 1.42
C HIS A 336 17.93 29.42 0.70
N THR A 337 19.13 28.89 0.96
CA THR A 337 20.34 29.29 0.26
C THR A 337 20.25 28.96 -1.23
N PHE A 338 19.81 27.75 -1.57
CA PHE A 338 19.58 27.33 -2.95
C PHE A 338 18.53 28.18 -3.65
N ASP A 339 17.38 28.44 -3.02
CA ASP A 339 16.31 29.29 -3.55
C ASP A 339 16.82 30.71 -3.81
N LYS A 340 17.64 31.26 -2.90
CA LYS A 340 18.24 32.59 -3.06
C LYS A 340 19.20 32.62 -4.25
N LEU A 341 20.08 31.63 -4.36
CA LEU A 341 21.00 31.51 -5.50
C LEU A 341 20.24 31.39 -6.82
N VAL A 342 19.22 30.51 -6.88
CA VAL A 342 18.38 30.37 -8.08
C VAL A 342 17.67 31.68 -8.39
N SER A 343 17.13 32.39 -7.40
CA SER A 343 16.44 33.66 -7.62
C SER A 343 17.33 34.74 -8.24
N GLN A 344 18.63 34.73 -7.92
CA GLN A 344 19.61 35.68 -8.46
C GLN A 344 19.93 35.42 -9.95
N THR A 345 19.69 34.20 -10.44
CA THR A 345 19.90 33.86 -11.85
C THR A 345 18.78 34.35 -12.77
N TYR A 346 17.62 34.72 -12.20
CA TYR A 346 16.49 35.24 -12.98
C TYR A 346 16.70 36.71 -13.34
N PRO A 347 16.26 37.14 -14.53
CA PRO A 347 16.30 38.55 -14.91
C PRO A 347 15.40 39.42 -14.00
N SER A 348 15.88 40.60 -13.61
CA SER A 348 15.23 41.49 -12.65
C SER A 348 13.87 42.04 -13.12
N GLY A 349 13.68 42.20 -14.44
CA GLY A 349 12.44 42.70 -15.03
C GLY A 349 11.33 41.66 -15.22
N HIS A 350 11.63 40.37 -15.04
CA HIS A 350 10.69 39.30 -15.33
C HIS A 350 9.60 39.14 -14.25
N LYS A 351 8.34 39.12 -14.69
CA LYS A 351 7.13 38.98 -13.86
C LYS A 351 6.37 37.71 -14.19
N VAL A 352 5.59 37.23 -13.24
CA VAL A 352 4.67 36.09 -13.41
C VAL A 352 3.27 36.59 -13.09
N GLU A 353 2.34 36.38 -14.02
CA GLU A 353 0.93 36.76 -13.85
C GLU A 353 0.06 35.51 -13.77
N ILE A 354 -0.79 35.44 -12.73
CA ILE A 354 -1.66 34.29 -12.47
C ILE A 354 -3.11 34.66 -12.81
N VAL A 355 -3.73 33.88 -13.69
CA VAL A 355 -5.09 34.14 -14.19
C VAL A 355 -6.00 32.94 -13.89
N PRO A 356 -6.97 33.06 -12.96
CA PRO A 356 -7.90 31.98 -12.64
C PRO A 356 -9.06 31.89 -13.64
N LEU A 357 -9.35 30.69 -14.13
CA LEU A 357 -10.53 30.41 -14.95
C LEU A 357 -11.64 29.79 -14.09
N GLU A 358 -12.77 30.50 -14.00
CA GLU A 358 -13.92 30.10 -13.17
C GLU A 358 -14.69 28.91 -13.74
N LYS A 359 -15.19 28.07 -12.84
CA LYS A 359 -16.06 26.97 -13.23
C LYS A 359 -17.46 27.47 -13.58
N PHE A 360 -17.82 27.42 -14.86
CA PHE A 360 -19.19 27.70 -15.29
C PHE A 360 -20.12 26.52 -14.95
N GLN A 361 -21.27 26.81 -14.34
CA GLN A 361 -22.30 25.81 -14.06
C GLN A 361 -23.67 26.33 -14.50
N TYR A 362 -24.39 25.53 -15.26
CA TYR A 362 -25.77 25.84 -15.61
C TYR A 362 -26.70 25.69 -14.39
N PRO A 363 -27.70 26.58 -14.21
CA PRO A 363 -28.64 26.49 -13.09
C PRO A 363 -29.51 25.22 -13.08
N LYS A 364 -29.78 24.65 -14.26
CA LYS A 364 -30.55 23.42 -14.44
C LYS A 364 -29.84 22.51 -15.43
N ASN A 365 -29.79 21.21 -15.14
CA ASN A 365 -29.16 20.21 -16.01
C ASN A 365 -30.13 19.76 -17.12
N ASP A 366 -30.42 20.65 -18.06
CA ASP A 366 -31.26 20.35 -19.23
C ASP A 366 -30.50 20.78 -20.50
N PRO A 367 -29.83 19.84 -21.21
CA PRO A 367 -29.04 20.14 -22.40
C PRO A 367 -29.79 20.89 -23.49
N ASN A 368 -31.10 20.65 -23.61
CA ASN A 368 -31.95 21.31 -24.62
C ASN A 368 -32.19 22.80 -24.33
N ARG A 369 -31.87 23.27 -23.11
CA ARG A 369 -31.99 24.67 -22.69
C ARG A 369 -30.64 25.36 -22.48
N TYR A 370 -29.54 24.68 -22.80
CA TYR A 370 -28.24 25.31 -22.69
C TYR A 370 -28.11 26.38 -23.78
N GLU A 371 -27.69 27.56 -23.35
CA GLU A 371 -27.31 28.67 -24.21
C GLU A 371 -25.87 29.08 -23.90
N ILE A 372 -25.17 29.64 -24.89
CA ILE A 372 -23.82 30.13 -24.67
C ILE A 372 -23.87 31.36 -23.74
N PRO A 373 -23.10 31.38 -22.64
CA PRO A 373 -23.09 32.53 -21.75
C PRO A 373 -22.48 33.77 -22.42
N GLU A 374 -23.07 34.94 -22.16
CA GLU A 374 -22.63 36.23 -22.71
C GLU A 374 -21.14 36.54 -22.46
N LYS A 375 -20.57 36.06 -21.34
CA LYS A 375 -19.14 36.18 -21.05
C LYS A 375 -18.29 35.60 -22.19
N TYR A 376 -18.60 34.39 -22.64
CA TYR A 376 -17.82 33.67 -23.64
C TYR A 376 -18.15 34.14 -25.06
N LYS A 377 -19.41 34.53 -25.31
CA LYS A 377 -19.83 35.10 -26.60
C LYS A 377 -19.02 36.34 -26.99
N LYS A 378 -18.70 37.19 -26.02
CA LYS A 378 -17.87 38.40 -26.23
C LYS A 378 -16.40 38.13 -26.55
N MET A 379 -15.92 36.90 -26.39
CA MET A 379 -14.52 36.52 -26.64
C MET A 379 -14.27 36.14 -28.12
N PHE A 380 -15.32 36.03 -28.93
CA PHE A 380 -15.22 35.79 -30.37
C PHE A 380 -15.08 37.09 -31.16
N SER A 381 -14.63 37.01 -32.42
CA SER A 381 -14.55 38.17 -33.33
C SER A 381 -15.92 38.86 -33.48
N LYS A 382 -15.91 40.19 -33.71
CA LYS A 382 -17.16 40.97 -33.82
C LYS A 382 -17.99 40.51 -35.01
N GLU A 383 -17.31 40.15 -36.08
CA GLU A 383 -17.89 39.66 -37.32
C GLU A 383 -18.60 38.32 -37.10
N ALA A 384 -17.98 37.37 -36.39
CA ALA A 384 -18.64 36.10 -36.04
C ALA A 384 -19.85 36.28 -35.11
N GLN A 385 -19.84 37.31 -34.25
CA GLN A 385 -20.98 37.67 -33.40
C GLN A 385 -22.15 38.23 -34.23
N GLU A 386 -21.87 39.13 -35.18
CA GLU A 386 -22.87 39.74 -36.05
C GLU A 386 -23.52 38.74 -37.02
N GLU A 387 -22.74 37.78 -37.51
CA GLU A 387 -23.21 36.71 -38.40
C GLU A 387 -23.99 35.58 -37.69
N GLY A 388 -24.07 35.60 -36.34
CA GLY A 388 -24.80 34.59 -35.55
C GLY A 388 -24.18 33.19 -35.59
N LEU A 389 -22.91 33.08 -35.97
CA LEU A 389 -22.19 31.82 -36.12
C LEU A 389 -21.96 31.12 -34.77
N ILE A 390 -21.82 31.89 -33.70
CA ILE A 390 -21.53 31.37 -32.35
C ILE A 390 -22.71 30.55 -31.83
N GLU A 391 -23.94 31.05 -31.95
CA GLU A 391 -25.16 30.33 -31.59
C GLU A 391 -25.36 29.08 -32.46
N LYS A 392 -25.04 29.18 -33.76
CA LYS A 392 -25.10 28.06 -34.71
C LYS A 392 -24.15 26.95 -34.27
N TRP A 393 -22.87 27.27 -34.05
CA TRP A 393 -21.86 26.36 -33.52
C TRP A 393 -22.28 25.72 -32.20
N PHE A 394 -22.79 26.53 -31.25
CA PHE A 394 -23.16 26.02 -29.94
C PHE A 394 -24.32 25.02 -30.03
N ARG A 395 -25.34 25.29 -30.85
CA ARG A 395 -26.46 24.35 -31.09
C ARG A 395 -26.00 23.04 -31.71
N ILE A 396 -25.10 23.08 -32.69
CA ILE A 396 -24.51 21.88 -33.31
C ILE A 396 -23.77 21.07 -32.25
N THR A 397 -22.92 21.73 -31.47
CA THR A 397 -22.14 21.11 -30.39
C THR A 397 -23.01 20.42 -29.34
N ILE A 398 -24.07 21.07 -28.86
CA ILE A 398 -25.03 20.46 -27.91
C ILE A 398 -25.69 19.22 -28.50
N ARG A 399 -26.13 19.30 -29.76
CA ARG A 399 -26.81 18.21 -30.44
C ARG A 399 -25.87 17.01 -30.64
N ASP A 400 -24.63 17.25 -31.04
CA ASP A 400 -23.64 16.20 -31.28
C ASP A 400 -23.21 15.55 -29.96
N LEU A 401 -23.02 16.33 -28.89
CA LEU A 401 -22.78 15.79 -27.55
C LEU A 401 -23.96 14.95 -27.04
N SER A 402 -25.20 15.40 -27.31
CA SER A 402 -26.41 14.70 -26.87
C SER A 402 -26.68 13.41 -27.65
N ARG A 403 -26.34 13.37 -28.95
CA ARG A 403 -26.43 12.14 -29.77
C ARG A 403 -25.46 11.05 -29.33
N ASN A 404 -24.30 11.46 -28.80
CA ASN A 404 -23.23 10.56 -28.38
C ASN A 404 -23.32 10.13 -26.91
N LEU A 405 -24.42 10.45 -26.21
CA LEU A 405 -24.68 9.99 -24.85
C LEU A 405 -24.93 8.48 -24.83
N GLN A 406 -24.10 7.75 -24.06
CA GLN A 406 -24.33 6.34 -23.75
C GLN A 406 -25.50 6.19 -22.74
N PRO A 407 -26.15 5.00 -22.64
CA PRO A 407 -27.31 4.78 -21.77
C PRO A 407 -27.07 5.06 -20.27
N ASP A 408 -25.82 5.05 -19.84
CA ASP A 408 -25.35 5.27 -18.47
C ASP A 408 -24.89 6.72 -18.20
N GLN A 409 -24.84 7.57 -19.23
CA GLN A 409 -24.41 8.97 -19.14
C GLN A 409 -25.59 9.92 -18.92
N SER A 410 -25.31 11.01 -18.20
CA SER A 410 -26.30 11.97 -17.73
C SER A 410 -26.14 13.35 -18.38
N ALA A 411 -27.15 14.21 -18.22
CA ALA A 411 -27.06 15.63 -18.59
C ALA A 411 -25.87 16.37 -17.94
N LYS A 412 -25.32 15.84 -16.83
CA LYS A 412 -24.11 16.39 -16.19
C LYS A 412 -22.86 16.15 -17.03
N ASP A 413 -22.79 15.05 -17.77
CA ASP A 413 -21.63 14.73 -18.63
C ASP A 413 -21.54 15.71 -19.81
N VAL A 414 -22.69 16.06 -20.40
CA VAL A 414 -22.78 17.13 -21.41
C VAL A 414 -22.31 18.47 -20.84
N SER A 415 -22.79 18.84 -19.65
CA SER A 415 -22.36 20.09 -18.99
C SER A 415 -20.86 20.14 -18.72
N PHE A 416 -20.25 19.00 -18.38
CA PHE A 416 -18.81 18.90 -18.14
C PHE A 416 -18.00 19.05 -19.44
N GLN A 417 -18.44 18.46 -20.55
CA GLN A 417 -17.76 18.65 -21.85
C GLN A 417 -17.85 20.10 -22.32
N ILE A 418 -19.02 20.75 -22.18
CA ILE A 418 -19.18 22.16 -22.53
C ILE A 418 -18.26 23.05 -21.69
N TYR A 419 -18.17 22.79 -20.38
CA TYR A 419 -17.26 23.53 -19.52
C TYR A 419 -15.81 23.47 -20.02
N ARG A 420 -15.36 22.30 -20.51
CA ARG A 420 -14.01 22.17 -21.12
C ARG A 420 -13.83 23.05 -22.36
N LEU A 421 -14.87 23.23 -23.17
CA LEU A 421 -14.83 24.12 -24.33
C LEU A 421 -14.79 25.59 -23.91
N PHE A 422 -15.53 25.97 -22.86
CA PHE A 422 -15.47 27.33 -22.30
C PHE A 422 -14.09 27.66 -21.74
N GLN A 423 -13.43 26.71 -21.08
CA GLN A 423 -12.04 26.86 -20.65
C GLN A 423 -11.10 27.09 -21.83
N PHE A 424 -11.30 26.33 -22.91
CA PHE A 424 -10.51 26.47 -24.13
C PHE A 424 -10.72 27.84 -24.80
N ILE A 425 -11.97 28.30 -24.93
CA ILE A 425 -12.32 29.62 -25.47
C ILE A 425 -11.60 30.73 -24.70
N GLU A 426 -11.67 30.71 -23.37
CA GLU A 426 -11.07 31.73 -22.52
C GLU A 426 -9.53 31.71 -22.62
N ALA A 427 -8.91 30.53 -22.64
CA ALA A 427 -7.47 30.38 -22.79
C ALA A 427 -6.96 30.81 -24.19
N TYR A 428 -7.64 30.42 -25.27
CA TYR A 428 -7.25 30.80 -26.63
C TYR A 428 -7.48 32.28 -26.90
N HIS A 429 -8.60 32.85 -26.42
CA HIS A 429 -8.83 34.29 -26.50
C HIS A 429 -7.72 35.07 -25.81
N TRP A 430 -7.29 34.65 -24.62
CA TRP A 430 -6.16 35.27 -23.92
C TRP A 430 -4.86 35.20 -24.72
N PHE A 431 -4.52 34.01 -25.22
CA PHE A 431 -3.35 33.79 -26.07
C PHE A 431 -3.34 34.68 -27.31
N TYR A 432 -4.46 34.76 -28.03
CA TYR A 432 -4.54 35.49 -29.29
C TYR A 432 -4.48 37.00 -29.09
N THR A 433 -5.19 37.54 -28.10
CA THR A 433 -5.32 38.98 -27.84
C THR A 433 -4.09 39.65 -27.23
N HIS A 434 -3.19 38.88 -26.62
CA HIS A 434 -1.95 39.37 -26.02
C HIS A 434 -0.78 39.24 -27.00
N ASP A 435 -0.32 40.36 -27.54
CA ASP A 435 0.76 40.40 -28.54
C ASP A 435 2.11 39.91 -27.99
N ASP A 436 2.33 40.01 -26.68
CA ASP A 436 3.54 39.54 -25.99
C ASP A 436 3.61 38.01 -25.81
N ILE A 437 2.52 37.30 -26.06
CA ILE A 437 2.47 35.83 -26.00
C ILE A 437 2.68 35.24 -27.39
N HIS A 438 3.89 34.74 -27.66
CA HIS A 438 4.20 34.02 -28.90
C HIS A 438 3.98 32.51 -28.77
N SER A 439 4.17 31.98 -27.56
CA SER A 439 4.15 30.53 -27.32
C SER A 439 3.32 30.19 -26.08
N MET A 440 2.29 29.34 -26.23
CA MET A 440 1.48 28.88 -25.10
C MET A 440 1.30 27.36 -25.02
N LEU A 441 1.56 26.78 -23.85
CA LEU A 441 1.23 25.38 -23.57
C LEU A 441 -0.19 25.26 -23.03
N TYR A 442 -1.01 24.39 -23.60
CA TYR A 442 -2.35 24.08 -23.08
C TYR A 442 -2.38 22.62 -22.60
N PHE A 443 -2.33 22.42 -21.28
CA PHE A 443 -2.34 21.08 -20.68
C PHE A 443 -3.74 20.65 -20.24
N GLN A 444 -4.16 19.47 -20.69
CA GLN A 444 -5.43 18.82 -20.34
C GLN A 444 -5.26 17.36 -19.92
N ASN A 445 -6.34 16.75 -19.42
CA ASN A 445 -6.32 15.38 -18.89
C ASN A 445 -6.24 14.28 -19.96
N ARG A 446 -6.75 14.54 -21.18
CA ARG A 446 -6.76 13.60 -22.31
C ARG A 446 -6.22 14.29 -23.56
N THR A 447 -5.76 13.53 -24.56
CA THR A 447 -5.31 14.14 -25.81
C THR A 447 -6.48 14.83 -26.51
N GLY A 448 -6.22 15.99 -27.11
CA GLY A 448 -7.23 16.82 -27.78
C GLY A 448 -7.77 16.20 -29.07
N ASP A 449 -7.27 15.03 -29.48
CA ASP A 449 -7.56 14.39 -30.77
C ASP A 449 -9.07 14.25 -31.03
N LYS A 450 -9.85 13.86 -30.01
CA LYS A 450 -11.32 13.73 -30.12
C LYS A 450 -12.04 15.06 -30.28
N ASP A 451 -11.43 16.13 -29.76
CA ASP A 451 -11.97 17.48 -29.73
C ASP A 451 -11.33 18.36 -30.83
N ARG A 452 -10.49 17.78 -31.73
CA ARG A 452 -9.65 18.50 -32.72
C ARG A 452 -10.46 19.41 -33.65
N ASN A 453 -11.53 18.89 -34.23
CA ASN A 453 -12.35 19.65 -35.18
C ASN A 453 -13.04 20.82 -34.47
N GLN A 454 -13.59 20.58 -33.27
CA GLN A 454 -14.21 21.65 -32.48
C GLN A 454 -13.21 22.72 -32.06
N ILE A 455 -12.02 22.33 -31.62
CA ILE A 455 -10.95 23.26 -31.25
C ILE A 455 -10.58 24.17 -32.42
N ASN A 456 -10.36 23.62 -33.62
CA ASN A 456 -10.02 24.42 -34.80
C ASN A 456 -11.14 25.41 -35.15
N VAL A 457 -12.39 24.95 -35.16
CA VAL A 457 -13.55 25.80 -35.45
C VAL A 457 -13.67 26.95 -34.46
N ILE A 458 -13.53 26.67 -33.16
CA ILE A 458 -13.53 27.71 -32.11
C ILE A 458 -12.43 28.74 -32.36
N CYS A 459 -11.21 28.29 -32.69
CA CYS A 459 -10.08 29.18 -32.92
C CYS A 459 -10.31 30.12 -34.11
N CYS A 460 -10.74 29.56 -35.25
CA CYS A 460 -11.04 30.34 -36.46
C CYS A 460 -12.15 31.38 -36.24
N MET A 461 -13.12 31.10 -35.36
CA MET A 461 -14.17 32.07 -35.01
C MET A 461 -13.67 33.16 -34.05
N ILE A 462 -12.66 32.85 -33.21
CA ILE A 462 -12.06 33.81 -32.28
C ILE A 462 -11.12 34.78 -33.01
N ASP A 463 -10.22 34.27 -33.85
CA ASP A 463 -9.24 35.09 -34.58
C ASP A 463 -9.76 35.68 -35.91
N GLY A 464 -10.94 35.23 -36.36
CA GLY A 464 -11.58 35.72 -37.59
C GLY A 464 -11.14 35.01 -38.87
N SER A 465 -10.28 33.98 -38.79
CA SER A 465 -9.82 33.21 -39.96
C SER A 465 -10.90 32.30 -40.55
N TYR A 466 -12.07 32.19 -39.90
CA TYR A 466 -13.21 31.40 -40.42
C TYR A 466 -13.65 31.83 -41.83
N LYS A 467 -13.36 33.07 -42.24
CA LYS A 467 -13.68 33.62 -43.57
C LYS A 467 -12.95 32.91 -44.71
N ASP A 468 -11.84 32.24 -44.42
CA ASP A 468 -11.07 31.47 -45.41
C ASP A 468 -11.69 30.10 -45.70
N TYR A 469 -12.75 29.73 -44.97
CA TYR A 469 -13.38 28.41 -45.02
C TYR A 469 -14.85 28.48 -45.47
N PRO A 470 -15.43 27.34 -45.91
CA PRO A 470 -16.86 27.25 -46.22
C PRO A 470 -17.76 27.57 -45.02
N GLU A 471 -19.00 28.00 -45.29
CA GLU A 471 -19.97 28.32 -44.24
C GLU A 471 -20.21 27.12 -43.30
N LEU A 472 -20.28 27.39 -41.99
CA LEU A 472 -20.57 26.39 -40.97
C LEU A 472 -21.97 25.78 -41.23
N ASP A 473 -22.05 24.50 -41.59
CA ASP A 473 -23.33 23.85 -41.94
C ASP A 473 -23.99 23.16 -40.72
N ILE A 474 -24.62 22.00 -40.90
CA ILE A 474 -25.33 21.25 -39.86
C ILE A 474 -24.35 20.53 -38.92
N GLU A 475 -23.13 20.20 -39.35
CA GLU A 475 -22.13 19.43 -38.57
C GLU A 475 -20.81 20.20 -38.41
N ILE A 476 -19.99 19.81 -37.43
CA ILE A 476 -18.66 20.41 -37.21
C ILE A 476 -17.72 20.02 -38.36
N PRO A 477 -17.17 20.99 -39.12
CA PRO A 477 -16.28 20.72 -40.26
C PRO A 477 -14.97 20.04 -39.84
N SER A 478 -14.45 19.14 -40.67
CA SER A 478 -13.17 18.45 -40.42
C SER A 478 -11.97 19.06 -41.17
N ASP A 479 -12.22 20.04 -42.04
CA ASP A 479 -11.27 20.68 -42.96
C ASP A 479 -10.77 22.05 -42.48
N TRP A 480 -11.38 22.61 -41.42
CA TRP A 480 -10.92 23.85 -40.80
C TRP A 480 -9.61 23.60 -40.02
N GLU A 481 -8.54 24.32 -40.37
CA GLU A 481 -7.25 24.22 -39.69
C GLU A 481 -6.72 25.59 -39.28
N ASN A 482 -6.53 25.80 -37.98
CA ASN A 482 -6.03 27.08 -37.49
C ASN A 482 -4.50 27.11 -37.47
N LYS A 483 -3.89 28.13 -38.09
CA LYS A 483 -2.42 28.28 -38.16
C LYS A 483 -1.74 28.43 -36.80
N HIS A 484 -2.46 28.91 -35.77
CA HIS A 484 -1.90 29.18 -34.44
C HIS A 484 -2.04 28.00 -33.46
N ILE A 485 -2.74 26.92 -33.82
CA ILE A 485 -2.93 25.75 -32.96
C ILE A 485 -2.13 24.55 -33.47
N ARG A 486 -1.54 23.81 -32.53
CA ARG A 486 -1.02 22.46 -32.77
C ARG A 486 -1.56 21.52 -31.70
N ILE A 487 -2.10 20.36 -32.09
CA ILE A 487 -2.58 19.33 -31.16
C ILE A 487 -1.71 18.10 -31.38
N SER A 488 -0.82 17.81 -30.43
CA SER A 488 0.06 16.65 -30.56
C SER A 488 0.40 16.02 -29.21
N LYS A 489 0.65 14.71 -29.27
CA LYS A 489 1.19 13.88 -28.20
C LYS A 489 2.55 13.29 -28.54
N ASP A 490 3.00 13.49 -29.78
CA ASP A 490 4.25 12.93 -30.29
C ASP A 490 5.39 13.90 -30.04
N TRP A 491 6.44 13.42 -29.38
CA TRP A 491 7.62 14.23 -29.12
C TRP A 491 8.37 14.56 -30.41
N GLU A 492 8.43 13.62 -31.36
CA GLU A 492 9.19 13.80 -32.60
C GLU A 492 8.56 14.90 -33.47
N GLU A 493 7.24 14.95 -33.56
CA GLU A 493 6.51 16.03 -34.24
C GLU A 493 6.76 17.39 -33.56
N VAL A 494 6.69 17.44 -32.23
CA VAL A 494 6.92 18.69 -31.48
C VAL A 494 8.33 19.20 -31.69
N GLU A 495 9.34 18.32 -31.63
CA GLU A 495 10.75 18.69 -31.79
C GLU A 495 11.08 19.12 -33.22
N THR A 496 10.60 18.39 -34.23
CA THR A 496 10.99 18.62 -35.63
C THR A 496 10.19 19.70 -36.33
N SER A 497 8.94 19.94 -35.91
CA SER A 497 8.03 20.90 -36.54
C SER A 497 7.84 22.14 -35.67
N ILE A 498 7.30 21.99 -34.46
CA ILE A 498 6.80 23.10 -33.65
C ILE A 498 7.95 23.93 -33.06
N LEU A 499 8.92 23.28 -32.41
CA LEU A 499 10.06 23.99 -31.81
C LEU A 499 10.97 24.60 -32.87
N LYS A 500 11.00 24.01 -34.07
CA LYS A 500 11.74 24.53 -35.21
C LYS A 500 11.08 25.80 -35.75
N GLU A 501 9.78 25.79 -35.97
CA GLU A 501 8.98 26.95 -36.40
C GLU A 501 9.18 28.13 -35.44
N LEU A 502 8.99 27.91 -34.13
CA LEU A 502 9.22 28.93 -33.09
C LEU A 502 10.68 29.42 -33.01
N GLY A 503 11.65 28.62 -33.47
CA GLY A 503 13.07 28.96 -33.37
C GLY A 503 13.67 29.63 -34.61
N GLU A 504 12.95 29.60 -35.73
CA GLU A 504 13.34 30.18 -37.01
C GLU A 504 12.55 31.46 -37.34
N ASP A 505 11.28 31.54 -36.93
CA ASP A 505 10.37 32.64 -37.23
C ASP A 505 10.05 33.46 -35.97
N ASN A 506 10.29 34.78 -36.01
CA ASN A 506 10.01 35.71 -34.92
C ASN A 506 8.53 36.14 -34.86
N GLU A 507 7.77 35.93 -35.92
CA GLU A 507 6.33 36.21 -36.01
C GLU A 507 5.48 34.96 -35.71
N ALA A 508 6.12 33.79 -35.53
CA ALA A 508 5.43 32.57 -35.19
C ALA A 508 4.70 32.70 -33.84
N LYS A 509 3.39 32.41 -33.86
CA LYS A 509 2.52 32.43 -32.68
C LYS A 509 1.79 31.11 -32.58
N ILE A 510 2.19 30.26 -31.63
CA ILE A 510 1.72 28.87 -31.52
C ILE A 510 1.24 28.55 -30.10
N MET A 511 0.04 27.98 -30.02
CA MET A 511 -0.45 27.26 -28.84
C MET A 511 -0.39 25.74 -29.09
N LEU A 512 0.32 25.04 -28.21
CA LEU A 512 0.41 23.58 -28.21
C LEU A 512 -0.58 22.97 -27.22
N VAL A 513 -1.59 22.30 -27.73
CA VAL A 513 -2.58 21.54 -26.96
C VAL A 513 -2.07 20.12 -26.75
N SER A 514 -1.82 19.73 -25.50
CA SER A 514 -1.37 18.38 -25.17
C SER A 514 -1.93 17.86 -23.84
N ALA A 515 -1.81 16.56 -23.63
CA ALA A 515 -2.18 15.94 -22.36
C ALA A 515 -1.00 16.00 -21.37
N TYR A 516 -1.30 16.07 -20.07
CA TYR A 516 -0.26 16.01 -19.02
C TYR A 516 0.66 14.78 -19.16
N GLY A 517 0.14 13.66 -19.67
CA GLY A 517 0.88 12.41 -19.85
C GLY A 517 1.70 12.27 -21.13
N SER A 518 1.60 13.20 -22.09
CA SER A 518 2.22 13.06 -23.42
C SER A 518 3.76 13.10 -23.36
N PHE A 519 4.32 14.06 -22.61
CA PHE A 519 5.76 14.31 -22.61
C PHE A 519 6.41 13.80 -21.33
N LYS A 520 7.26 12.77 -21.45
CA LYS A 520 7.99 12.18 -20.32
C LYS A 520 8.87 13.23 -19.59
N ALA A 521 9.23 12.92 -18.35
CA ALA A 521 10.28 13.67 -17.63
C ALA A 521 11.58 13.60 -18.45
N GLY A 522 12.11 14.76 -18.86
CA GLY A 522 13.31 14.87 -19.71
C GLY A 522 13.09 15.54 -21.08
N ALA A 523 11.86 15.59 -21.61
CA ALA A 523 11.60 16.29 -22.89
C ALA A 523 11.89 17.81 -22.77
N ASN A 524 12.74 18.36 -23.64
CA ASN A 524 13.19 19.76 -23.58
C ASN A 524 12.33 20.63 -24.50
N LEU A 525 11.24 21.21 -23.97
CA LEU A 525 10.33 22.07 -24.74
C LEU A 525 10.90 23.47 -25.05
N GLN A 526 12.14 23.76 -24.67
CA GLN A 526 12.80 25.02 -24.97
C GLN A 526 13.06 25.12 -26.48
N TYR A 527 12.85 26.29 -27.07
CA TYR A 527 13.18 26.57 -28.46
C TYR A 527 14.32 27.58 -28.56
N SER A 528 15.02 27.59 -29.69
CA SER A 528 16.09 28.56 -29.94
C SER A 528 15.49 29.96 -30.11
N ILE A 529 16.16 31.01 -29.65
CA ILE A 529 15.62 32.37 -29.80
C ILE A 529 15.73 32.82 -31.27
N PRO A 530 14.61 33.14 -31.95
CA PRO A 530 14.66 33.69 -33.30
C PRO A 530 15.21 35.12 -33.28
N TYR A 531 15.84 35.53 -34.39
CA TYR A 531 16.47 36.84 -34.48
C TYR A 531 15.41 37.96 -34.37
N GLY A 532 15.62 38.92 -33.47
CA GLY A 532 14.71 40.06 -33.29
C GLY A 532 13.55 39.84 -32.31
N LEU A 533 13.42 38.67 -31.68
CA LEU A 533 12.42 38.43 -30.64
C LEU A 533 12.75 39.20 -29.36
N ASP A 534 11.74 39.81 -28.73
CA ASP A 534 11.88 40.50 -27.44
C ASP A 534 11.96 39.48 -26.27
N TYR A 535 12.99 39.64 -25.43
CA TYR A 535 13.19 38.84 -24.23
C TYR A 535 14.15 39.53 -23.26
N ILE A 536 14.13 39.10 -21.99
CA ILE A 536 15.10 39.49 -20.98
C ILE A 536 16.06 38.35 -20.71
N ALA A 537 17.35 38.61 -20.84
CA ALA A 537 18.41 37.65 -20.52
C ALA A 537 18.70 37.63 -19.01
N GLY A 538 18.74 36.43 -18.43
CA GLY A 538 19.28 36.18 -17.10
C GLY A 538 20.73 35.68 -17.14
N ASP A 539 21.18 35.09 -16.04
CA ASP A 539 22.55 34.56 -15.93
C ASP A 539 22.69 33.21 -16.66
N ASN A 540 23.06 33.25 -17.94
CA ASN A 540 23.25 32.05 -18.76
C ASN A 540 24.62 31.43 -18.51
N TRP A 541 24.64 30.16 -18.10
CA TRP A 541 25.88 29.41 -17.81
C TRP A 541 26.44 28.65 -19.02
N ASP A 542 25.76 28.70 -20.18
CA ASP A 542 26.19 27.98 -21.39
C ASP A 542 27.38 28.67 -22.07
N SER A 543 28.27 27.85 -22.65
CA SER A 543 29.48 28.29 -23.38
C SER A 543 29.14 29.18 -24.58
N SER A 544 30.02 30.13 -24.89
CA SER A 544 29.86 31.24 -25.85
C SER A 544 29.46 30.89 -27.30
N ASP A 545 29.34 29.61 -27.66
CA ASP A 545 29.13 29.14 -29.04
C ASP A 545 27.74 28.50 -29.29
N GLU A 546 26.88 28.30 -28.29
CA GLU A 546 25.53 27.75 -28.49
C GLU A 546 24.45 28.83 -28.69
N LYS A 547 23.51 28.59 -29.63
CA LYS A 547 22.34 29.46 -29.85
C LYS A 547 21.48 29.48 -28.59
N LEU A 548 21.26 30.66 -28.01
CA LEU A 548 20.46 30.84 -26.81
C LEU A 548 19.05 30.27 -26.98
N LYS A 549 18.53 29.66 -25.90
CA LYS A 549 17.19 29.09 -25.86
C LYS A 549 16.29 29.86 -24.90
N LYS A 550 14.98 29.80 -25.14
CA LYS A 550 13.93 30.42 -24.33
C LYS A 550 12.84 29.38 -23.99
N ASP A 551 12.22 29.54 -22.84
CA ASP A 551 11.03 28.78 -22.44
C ASP A 551 9.75 29.35 -23.12
N TRP A 552 8.63 28.66 -22.93
CA TRP A 552 7.33 29.14 -23.43
C TRP A 552 6.82 30.35 -22.64
N ASP A 553 5.97 31.17 -23.26
CA ASP A 553 5.52 32.45 -22.68
C ASP A 553 4.35 32.30 -21.71
N ALA A 554 3.47 31.34 -22.01
CA ALA A 554 2.28 31.09 -21.21
C ALA A 554 1.96 29.60 -21.05
N VAL A 555 1.21 29.27 -20.00
CA VAL A 555 0.62 27.94 -19.82
C VAL A 555 -0.82 28.03 -19.34
N TYR A 556 -1.69 27.19 -19.89
CA TYR A 556 -2.98 26.84 -19.30
C TYR A 556 -2.92 25.45 -18.65
N LEU A 557 -3.45 25.38 -17.44
CA LEU A 557 -3.48 24.17 -16.61
C LEU A 557 -4.93 23.77 -16.31
N GLN A 558 -5.41 22.71 -16.96
CA GLN A 558 -6.69 22.10 -16.56
C GLN A 558 -6.54 21.39 -15.20
N ALA A 559 -7.59 21.39 -14.37
CA ALA A 559 -7.60 20.63 -13.12
C ALA A 559 -7.31 19.13 -13.37
N PRO A 560 -6.22 18.58 -12.82
CA PRO A 560 -5.89 17.17 -13.01
C PRO A 560 -6.98 16.27 -12.38
N ALA A 561 -7.55 15.38 -13.20
CA ALA A 561 -8.64 14.48 -12.83
C ALA A 561 -8.27 13.00 -12.96
N GLY A 562 -7.29 12.66 -13.80
CA GLY A 562 -6.84 11.28 -14.06
C GLY A 562 -5.96 10.68 -12.96
N TYR A 563 -6.41 10.72 -11.70
CA TYR A 563 -5.62 10.24 -10.55
C TYR A 563 -5.23 8.76 -10.68
N MET A 564 -6.21 7.86 -10.89
CA MET A 564 -5.98 6.52 -11.41
C MET A 564 -7.13 6.11 -12.31
N MET A 565 -6.81 5.72 -13.53
CA MET A 565 -7.76 5.25 -14.55
C MET A 565 -7.17 3.99 -15.19
N ILE A 566 -8.05 3.08 -15.62
CA ILE A 566 -7.68 1.97 -16.49
C ILE A 566 -7.97 2.41 -17.92
N ASN A 567 -6.95 2.37 -18.78
CA ASN A 567 -7.10 2.78 -20.17
C ASN A 567 -7.80 1.68 -20.97
N GLU A 568 -8.83 2.07 -21.71
CA GLU A 568 -9.63 1.21 -22.59
C GLU A 568 -9.41 1.63 -24.04
N ASP A 569 -8.21 1.35 -24.55
CA ASP A 569 -7.87 1.47 -25.96
C ASP A 569 -8.16 0.17 -26.74
N GLY A 570 -8.75 -0.84 -26.08
CA GLY A 570 -8.98 -2.17 -26.62
C GLY A 570 -7.72 -3.04 -26.70
N ASN A 571 -6.56 -2.56 -26.21
CA ASN A 571 -5.30 -3.29 -26.21
C ASN A 571 -5.12 -4.06 -24.91
N GLU A 572 -5.01 -5.39 -24.99
CA GLU A 572 -4.78 -6.28 -23.84
C GLU A 572 -3.53 -5.89 -23.05
N GLN A 573 -2.45 -5.48 -23.71
CA GLN A 573 -1.22 -5.06 -23.01
C GLN A 573 -1.42 -3.78 -22.20
N THR A 574 -2.19 -2.82 -22.73
CA THR A 574 -2.53 -1.58 -22.02
C THR A 574 -3.39 -1.86 -20.79
N TYR A 575 -4.37 -2.76 -20.93
CA TYR A 575 -5.21 -3.23 -19.83
C TYR A 575 -4.37 -3.94 -18.75
N GLU A 576 -3.54 -4.90 -19.13
CA GLU A 576 -2.65 -5.62 -18.20
C GLU A 576 -1.77 -4.66 -17.43
N ARG A 577 -1.10 -3.72 -18.12
CA ARG A 577 -0.26 -2.71 -17.48
C ARG A 577 -1.04 -1.84 -16.48
N SER A 578 -2.27 -1.47 -16.83
CA SER A 578 -3.15 -0.69 -15.96
C SER A 578 -3.58 -1.50 -14.73
N LEU A 579 -3.89 -2.79 -14.89
CA LEU A 579 -4.27 -3.69 -13.81
C LEU A 579 -3.10 -3.91 -12.83
N TYR A 580 -1.90 -4.19 -13.32
CA TYR A 580 -0.70 -4.31 -12.49
C TYR A 580 -0.40 -3.02 -11.71
N ASN A 581 -0.59 -1.86 -12.34
CA ASN A 581 -0.45 -0.56 -11.66
C ASN A 581 -1.52 -0.38 -10.57
N ALA A 582 -2.79 -0.72 -10.85
CA ALA A 582 -3.87 -0.67 -9.87
C ALA A 582 -3.59 -1.59 -8.68
N MET A 583 -3.16 -2.83 -8.92
CA MET A 583 -2.79 -3.80 -7.89
C MET A 583 -1.74 -3.24 -6.92
N LEU A 584 -0.68 -2.63 -7.45
CA LEU A 584 0.40 -2.08 -6.63
C LEU A 584 -0.05 -0.82 -5.88
N VAL A 585 -0.65 0.14 -6.57
CA VAL A 585 -0.99 1.45 -5.96
C VAL A 585 -2.11 1.32 -4.93
N LEU A 586 -3.14 0.50 -5.17
CA LEU A 586 -4.18 0.26 -4.17
C LEU A 586 -3.59 -0.31 -2.86
N MET A 587 -2.59 -1.19 -2.97
CA MET A 587 -1.91 -1.73 -1.81
C MET A 587 -0.96 -0.73 -1.13
N MET A 588 -0.31 0.15 -1.87
CA MET A 588 0.46 1.26 -1.28
C MET A 588 -0.45 2.22 -0.51
N LEU A 589 -1.63 2.55 -1.07
CA LEU A 589 -2.63 3.38 -0.41
C LEU A 589 -3.23 2.70 0.83
N TYR A 590 -3.46 1.38 0.78
CA TYR A 590 -3.82 0.58 1.94
C TYR A 590 -2.73 0.61 3.02
N GLU A 591 -1.46 0.46 2.64
CA GLU A 591 -0.33 0.54 3.58
C GLU A 591 -0.25 1.92 4.25
N ARG A 592 -0.64 3.00 3.55
CA ARG A 592 -0.75 4.35 4.11
C ARG A 592 -2.01 4.60 4.97
N GLY A 593 -2.92 3.63 5.07
CA GLY A 593 -4.21 3.77 5.74
C GLY A 593 -5.23 4.59 4.94
N CYS A 594 -4.93 4.98 3.70
CA CYS A 594 -5.87 5.74 2.87
C CYS A 594 -7.08 4.91 2.43
N LEU A 595 -6.94 3.59 2.41
CA LEU A 595 -7.97 2.62 2.03
C LEU A 595 -8.13 1.55 3.10
N SER A 596 -9.36 1.07 3.29
CA SER A 596 -9.65 -0.16 4.05
C SER A 596 -9.44 -1.41 3.18
N LYS A 597 -9.48 -2.59 3.81
CA LYS A 597 -9.43 -3.87 3.09
C LYS A 597 -10.63 -4.03 2.14
N GLU A 598 -11.81 -3.55 2.55
CA GLU A 598 -13.01 -3.58 1.75
C GLU A 598 -12.93 -2.65 0.53
N ASP A 599 -12.32 -1.48 0.69
CA ASP A 599 -12.10 -0.53 -0.41
C ASP A 599 -11.21 -1.16 -1.49
N VAL A 600 -10.08 -1.77 -1.10
CA VAL A 600 -9.20 -2.48 -2.03
C VAL A 600 -9.98 -3.57 -2.79
N ALA A 601 -10.87 -4.31 -2.10
CA ALA A 601 -11.63 -5.39 -2.72
C ALA A 601 -12.60 -4.86 -3.78
N SER A 602 -13.31 -3.78 -3.41
CA SER A 602 -14.27 -3.13 -4.29
C SER A 602 -13.58 -2.55 -5.52
N TRP A 603 -12.45 -1.88 -5.34
CA TRP A 603 -11.72 -1.25 -6.44
C TRP A 603 -11.02 -2.27 -7.34
N MET A 604 -10.48 -3.36 -6.78
CA MET A 604 -10.00 -4.48 -7.60
C MET A 604 -11.14 -5.14 -8.39
N GLY A 605 -12.33 -5.29 -7.80
CA GLY A 605 -13.51 -5.79 -8.53
C GLY A 605 -13.91 -4.85 -9.67
N ASN A 606 -13.93 -3.55 -9.41
CA ASN A 606 -14.21 -2.52 -10.42
C ASN A 606 -13.15 -2.49 -11.53
N ALA A 607 -11.89 -2.79 -11.21
CA ALA A 607 -10.81 -2.87 -12.19
C ALA A 607 -11.04 -4.01 -13.20
N LEU A 608 -11.51 -5.17 -12.72
CA LEU A 608 -11.83 -6.32 -13.57
C LEU A 608 -13.14 -6.14 -14.36
N SER A 609 -14.07 -5.37 -13.82
CA SER A 609 -15.38 -5.08 -14.43
C SER A 609 -15.36 -3.84 -15.32
N ASN A 610 -14.20 -3.26 -15.64
CA ASN A 610 -14.08 -2.07 -16.50
C ASN A 610 -14.90 -0.85 -15.99
N LYS A 611 -15.01 -0.70 -14.66
CA LYS A 611 -15.74 0.39 -13.98
C LYS A 611 -14.84 1.13 -12.99
N PHE A 612 -13.61 1.43 -13.39
CA PHE A 612 -12.58 1.95 -12.49
C PHE A 612 -12.52 3.49 -12.46
N TYR A 613 -13.47 4.10 -11.73
CA TYR A 613 -13.50 5.56 -11.50
C TYR A 613 -12.95 5.92 -10.10
N PHE A 614 -11.65 5.72 -9.91
CA PHE A 614 -11.01 5.88 -8.61
C PHE A 614 -10.69 7.35 -8.29
N GLY A 615 -11.26 7.86 -7.19
CA GLY A 615 -11.08 9.25 -6.76
C GLY A 615 -11.53 9.50 -5.32
N GLU A 616 -11.19 10.69 -4.82
CA GLU A 616 -11.38 11.21 -3.47
C GLU A 616 -12.86 11.32 -3.08
N LYS A 617 -13.73 11.57 -4.07
CA LYS A 617 -15.19 11.64 -3.84
C LYS A 617 -15.76 10.35 -3.28
N ASN A 618 -15.22 9.22 -3.73
CA ASN A 618 -15.63 7.89 -3.28
C ASN A 618 -14.71 7.35 -2.17
N ASN A 619 -13.57 8.01 -1.92
CA ASN A 619 -12.54 7.55 -0.98
C ASN A 619 -11.92 8.78 -0.26
N PRO A 620 -12.55 9.33 0.78
CA PRO A 620 -12.06 10.54 1.43
C PRO A 620 -10.61 10.41 1.95
N GLY A 621 -10.18 9.22 2.37
CA GLY A 621 -8.84 8.95 2.89
C GLY A 621 -7.69 9.19 1.90
N ILE A 622 -7.94 9.25 0.58
CA ILE A 622 -6.89 9.55 -0.41
C ILE A 622 -6.75 11.05 -0.71
N THR A 623 -7.57 11.92 -0.12
CA THR A 623 -7.60 13.36 -0.46
C THR A 623 -6.23 14.03 -0.36
N ARG A 624 -5.44 13.71 0.68
CA ARG A 624 -4.08 14.21 0.86
C ARG A 624 -3.10 13.70 -0.20
N ASP A 625 -3.19 12.41 -0.55
CA ASP A 625 -2.35 11.81 -1.59
C ASP A 625 -2.69 12.41 -2.96
N LYS A 626 -3.99 12.51 -3.28
CA LYS A 626 -4.47 13.19 -4.50
C LYS A 626 -4.02 14.63 -4.56
N SER A 627 -4.06 15.37 -3.45
CA SER A 627 -3.57 16.76 -3.40
C SER A 627 -2.09 16.83 -3.76
N ALA A 628 -1.25 15.99 -3.13
CA ALA A 628 0.17 15.89 -3.45
C ALA A 628 0.43 15.47 -4.91
N TRP A 629 -0.41 14.59 -5.47
CA TRP A 629 -0.36 14.19 -6.88
C TRP A 629 -0.71 15.35 -7.82
N VAL A 630 -1.80 16.08 -7.58
CA VAL A 630 -2.20 17.26 -8.37
C VAL A 630 -1.07 18.29 -8.39
N GLN A 631 -0.52 18.60 -7.21
CA GLN A 631 0.60 19.54 -7.07
C GLN A 631 1.82 19.08 -7.88
N THR A 632 2.15 17.79 -7.85
CA THR A 632 3.25 17.18 -8.62
C THR A 632 3.02 17.36 -10.13
N VAL A 633 1.82 17.06 -10.62
CA VAL A 633 1.48 17.18 -12.06
C VAL A 633 1.58 18.63 -12.52
N VAL A 634 1.03 19.56 -11.73
CA VAL A 634 1.05 21.00 -12.03
C VAL A 634 2.47 21.57 -11.97
N GLU A 635 3.26 21.20 -10.96
CA GLU A 635 4.66 21.59 -10.83
C GLU A 635 5.50 21.11 -12.01
N GLN A 636 5.28 19.87 -12.50
CA GLN A 636 5.98 19.36 -13.68
C GLN A 636 5.57 20.08 -14.97
N ALA A 637 4.31 20.49 -15.08
CA ALA A 637 3.81 21.26 -16.21
C ALA A 637 4.41 22.67 -16.22
N ILE A 638 4.38 23.37 -15.08
CA ILE A 638 5.02 24.70 -14.93
C ILE A 638 6.53 24.61 -15.06
N GLY A 639 7.15 23.52 -14.59
CA GLY A 639 8.59 23.28 -14.75
C GLY A 639 9.07 23.24 -16.21
N ARG A 640 8.15 23.16 -17.19
CA ARG A 640 8.47 23.35 -18.61
C ARG A 640 8.70 24.81 -18.99
N LEU A 641 8.24 25.74 -18.17
CA LEU A 641 8.46 27.18 -18.28
C LEU A 641 9.70 27.68 -17.52
N CYS A 642 10.43 26.81 -16.81
CA CYS A 642 11.43 27.21 -15.81
C CYS A 642 12.89 26.83 -16.15
N ARG A 643 13.20 26.33 -17.35
CA ARG A 643 14.53 25.69 -17.60
C ARG A 643 15.60 26.65 -18.09
N THR A 644 15.22 27.74 -18.74
CA THR A 644 16.14 28.75 -19.27
C THR A 644 16.12 30.00 -18.40
N ARG A 645 17.19 30.81 -18.51
CA ARG A 645 17.24 32.15 -17.87
C ARG A 645 16.82 33.28 -18.80
N ASN A 646 16.62 32.98 -20.09
CA ASN A 646 16.04 33.91 -21.05
C ASN A 646 14.52 33.84 -20.94
N LYS A 647 13.90 34.90 -20.45
CA LYS A 647 12.47 34.94 -20.12
C LYS A 647 11.74 36.03 -20.91
N PRO A 648 10.43 35.89 -21.18
CA PRO A 648 9.60 37.03 -21.54
C PRO A 648 9.51 38.02 -20.37
N HIS A 649 9.09 39.25 -20.66
CA HIS A 649 8.83 40.25 -19.61
C HIS A 649 7.78 39.76 -18.62
N THR A 650 6.72 39.12 -19.11
CA THR A 650 5.68 38.50 -18.31
C THR A 650 5.47 37.04 -18.74
N THR A 651 5.45 36.11 -17.79
CA THR A 651 4.97 34.75 -18.02
C THR A 651 3.57 34.60 -17.44
N TYR A 652 2.62 34.14 -18.26
CA TYR A 652 1.23 33.97 -17.86
C TYR A 652 0.92 32.52 -17.47
N ILE A 653 0.31 32.34 -16.30
CA ILE A 653 -0.16 31.04 -15.83
C ILE A 653 -1.68 31.11 -15.67
N LEU A 654 -2.38 30.57 -16.66
CA LEU A 654 -3.81 30.38 -16.62
C LEU A 654 -4.11 29.03 -15.97
N TYR A 655 -5.08 28.96 -15.07
CA TYR A 655 -5.41 27.70 -14.41
C TYR A 655 -6.90 27.54 -14.11
N ASP A 656 -7.39 26.30 -14.19
CA ASP A 656 -8.74 25.93 -13.77
C ASP A 656 -8.89 26.10 -12.26
N ARG A 657 -9.75 27.04 -11.82
CA ARG A 657 -9.94 27.36 -10.40
C ARG A 657 -10.37 26.14 -9.58
N SER A 658 -10.97 25.12 -10.18
CA SER A 658 -11.38 23.90 -9.49
C SER A 658 -10.23 23.07 -8.91
N MET A 659 -8.96 23.36 -9.26
CA MET A 659 -7.80 22.73 -8.61
C MET A 659 -7.38 23.37 -7.28
N THR A 660 -7.92 24.55 -6.94
CA THR A 660 -7.62 25.29 -5.69
C THR A 660 -7.72 24.42 -4.42
N PRO A 661 -8.72 23.52 -4.25
CA PRO A 661 -8.81 22.67 -3.06
C PRO A 661 -7.67 21.66 -2.88
N PHE A 662 -6.77 21.52 -3.87
CA PHE A 662 -5.62 20.61 -3.78
C PHE A 662 -4.34 21.32 -3.33
N PHE A 663 -4.36 22.63 -3.09
CA PHE A 663 -3.20 23.40 -2.62
C PHE A 663 -3.35 23.75 -1.13
N ASP A 664 -2.27 23.57 -0.37
CA ASP A 664 -2.19 23.92 1.04
C ASP A 664 -0.79 24.50 1.37
N LYS A 665 -0.60 24.99 2.61
CA LYS A 665 0.66 25.61 3.03
C LYS A 665 1.86 24.65 3.01
N SER A 666 1.64 23.33 3.09
CA SER A 666 2.74 22.35 3.14
C SER A 666 3.54 22.26 1.84
N VAL A 667 2.99 22.77 0.72
CA VAL A 667 3.70 22.89 -0.55
C VAL A 667 4.92 23.80 -0.44
N LEU A 668 4.89 24.78 0.46
CA LEU A 668 5.97 25.74 0.67
C LEU A 668 7.14 25.15 1.49
N ASP A 669 7.02 23.93 2.03
CA ASP A 669 8.07 23.25 2.81
C ASP A 669 9.24 22.72 1.94
N LYS A 670 9.15 22.89 0.62
CA LYS A 670 10.17 22.48 -0.35
C LYS A 670 10.59 23.67 -1.23
N SER A 671 11.77 23.55 -1.84
CA SER A 671 12.26 24.49 -2.86
C SER A 671 11.31 24.44 -4.07
N LEU A 672 10.89 25.62 -4.54
CA LEU A 672 9.96 25.80 -5.66
C LEU A 672 10.58 26.72 -6.71
N THR A 673 10.27 26.51 -7.98
CA THR A 673 10.58 27.49 -9.03
C THR A 673 9.77 28.77 -8.81
N LYS A 674 10.27 29.91 -9.33
CA LYS A 674 9.63 31.22 -9.18
C LYS A 674 8.17 31.16 -9.66
N GLU A 675 7.96 30.64 -10.85
CA GLU A 675 6.66 30.53 -11.52
C GLU A 675 5.66 29.68 -10.72
N PHE A 676 6.08 28.53 -10.19
CA PHE A 676 5.20 27.67 -9.39
C PHE A 676 4.93 28.26 -8.01
N LYS A 677 5.93 28.92 -7.39
CA LYS A 677 5.77 29.61 -6.11
C LYS A 677 4.72 30.72 -6.19
N GLU A 678 4.73 31.52 -7.25
CA GLU A 678 3.74 32.58 -7.48
C GLU A 678 2.33 32.00 -7.63
N LEU A 679 2.15 30.91 -8.40
CA LEU A 679 0.87 30.21 -8.48
C LEU A 679 0.39 29.75 -7.09
N VAL A 680 1.25 29.08 -6.32
CA VAL A 680 0.90 28.58 -4.98
C VAL A 680 0.50 29.73 -4.05
N GLN A 681 1.27 30.82 -4.03
CA GLN A 681 0.95 32.00 -3.20
C GLN A 681 -0.37 32.66 -3.62
N TYR A 682 -0.62 32.80 -4.92
CA TYR A 682 -1.88 33.32 -5.44
C TYR A 682 -3.08 32.47 -5.00
N VAL A 683 -2.98 31.16 -5.17
CA VAL A 683 -4.04 30.21 -4.80
C VAL A 683 -4.32 30.22 -3.29
N LEU A 684 -3.26 30.29 -2.46
CA LEU A 684 -3.41 30.33 -1.00
C LEU A 684 -4.05 31.65 -0.52
N THR A 685 -3.71 32.77 -1.13
CA THR A 685 -4.26 34.10 -0.76
C THR A 685 -5.71 34.31 -1.24
N HIS A 686 -6.13 33.59 -2.28
CA HIS A 686 -7.47 33.69 -2.89
C HIS A 686 -8.34 32.44 -2.62
N SER A 687 -8.00 31.66 -1.59
CA SER A 687 -8.75 30.48 -1.18
C SER A 687 -9.94 30.86 -0.28
N TYR A 688 -11.13 30.31 -0.59
CA TYR A 688 -12.32 30.44 0.26
C TYR A 688 -12.46 29.23 1.19
N GLU A 689 -13.17 29.40 2.31
CA GLU A 689 -13.47 28.31 3.24
C GLU A 689 -14.14 27.14 2.51
N ARG A 690 -13.59 25.94 2.69
CA ARG A 690 -14.15 24.72 2.10
C ARG A 690 -15.46 24.37 2.79
N GLU A 691 -16.45 23.90 2.02
CA GLU A 691 -17.53 23.09 2.59
C GLU A 691 -16.94 21.88 3.30
N LYS A 692 -17.48 21.53 4.48
CA LYS A 692 -17.00 20.41 5.31
C LYS A 692 -17.16 19.08 4.56
N SER A 693 -16.07 18.55 4.01
CA SER A 693 -15.98 17.14 3.60
C SER A 693 -15.66 16.26 4.81
N ASP A 694 -15.84 14.94 4.67
CA ASP A 694 -15.31 13.94 5.62
C ASP A 694 -13.83 14.26 5.92
N ASN A 695 -13.44 14.20 7.19
CA ASN A 695 -12.07 14.48 7.62
C ASN A 695 -11.14 13.34 7.12
N PRO A 696 -10.24 13.58 6.16
CA PRO A 696 -9.38 12.53 5.60
C PRO A 696 -8.47 11.92 6.66
N ASP A 697 -8.07 12.68 7.68
CA ASP A 697 -7.18 12.21 8.73
C ASP A 697 -7.87 11.27 9.69
N GLU A 698 -9.15 11.52 9.98
CA GLU A 698 -9.96 10.60 10.75
C GLU A 698 -10.13 9.27 10.03
N VAL A 699 -10.40 9.28 8.73
CA VAL A 699 -10.49 8.05 7.91
C VAL A 699 -9.17 7.27 7.95
N ILE A 700 -8.03 7.95 7.75
CA ILE A 700 -6.70 7.33 7.80
C ILE A 700 -6.43 6.74 9.19
N ARG A 701 -6.74 7.47 10.26
CA ARG A 701 -6.55 7.04 11.65
C ARG A 701 -7.40 5.79 11.97
N CYS A 702 -8.67 5.76 11.56
CA CYS A 702 -9.53 4.60 11.74
C CYS A 702 -9.01 3.37 10.96
N ASN A 703 -8.60 3.56 9.71
CA ASN A 703 -8.03 2.49 8.88
C ASN A 703 -6.73 1.94 9.47
N ASN A 704 -5.84 2.82 9.97
CA ASN A 704 -4.60 2.41 10.65
C ASN A 704 -4.89 1.60 11.92
N ALA A 705 -5.86 2.01 12.73
CA ALA A 705 -6.25 1.26 13.93
C ALA A 705 -6.79 -0.14 13.59
N ASN A 706 -7.65 -0.25 12.56
CA ASN A 706 -8.15 -1.54 12.09
C ASN A 706 -7.04 -2.41 11.47
N TYR A 707 -6.10 -1.81 10.74
CA TYR A 707 -4.92 -2.50 10.20
C TYR A 707 -4.08 -3.10 11.32
N VAL A 708 -3.77 -2.32 12.35
CA VAL A 708 -2.95 -2.76 13.49
C VAL A 708 -3.64 -3.87 14.26
N GLN A 709 -4.94 -3.74 14.53
CA GLN A 709 -5.69 -4.80 15.20
C GLN A 709 -5.60 -6.12 14.44
N GLY A 710 -5.86 -6.12 13.13
CA GLY A 710 -5.77 -7.34 12.32
C GLY A 710 -4.36 -7.92 12.23
N GLN A 711 -3.33 -7.07 12.24
CA GLN A 711 -1.93 -7.51 12.32
C GLN A 711 -1.61 -8.16 13.68
N LEU A 712 -2.01 -7.53 14.79
CA LEU A 712 -1.79 -8.03 16.14
C LEU A 712 -2.51 -9.35 16.39
N ASP A 713 -3.77 -9.46 15.99
CA ASP A 713 -4.57 -10.69 16.14
C ASP A 713 -3.86 -11.88 15.49
N ARG A 714 -3.24 -11.67 14.32
CA ARG A 714 -2.53 -12.72 13.60
C ARG A 714 -1.14 -13.03 14.15
N ILE A 715 -0.40 -12.01 14.59
CA ILE A 715 0.88 -12.24 15.28
C ILE A 715 0.62 -13.03 16.56
N ARG A 716 -0.48 -12.75 17.27
CA ARG A 716 -0.96 -13.51 18.43
C ARG A 716 -1.31 -14.94 18.09
N GLU A 717 -2.10 -15.16 17.05
CA GLU A 717 -2.45 -16.50 16.56
C GLU A 717 -1.19 -17.34 16.33
N ILE A 718 -0.15 -16.77 15.70
CA ILE A 718 1.13 -17.47 15.46
C ILE A 718 1.91 -17.66 16.77
N ALA A 719 1.97 -16.65 17.63
CA ALA A 719 2.71 -16.73 18.90
C ALA A 719 2.11 -17.75 19.88
N LEU A 720 0.79 -17.88 19.86
CA LEU A 720 -0.03 -18.75 20.71
C LEU A 720 -0.32 -20.11 20.05
N LYS A 721 0.39 -20.48 18.98
CA LYS A 721 0.16 -21.73 18.22
C LYS A 721 0.07 -22.98 19.12
N TYR A 722 0.87 -23.04 20.18
CA TYR A 722 0.95 -24.19 21.09
C TYR A 722 0.09 -24.02 22.36
N THR A 723 -0.57 -22.87 22.53
CA THR A 723 -1.42 -22.59 23.70
C THR A 723 -2.78 -23.28 23.52
N PRO A 724 -3.33 -23.95 24.55
CA PRO A 724 -4.60 -24.67 24.44
C PRO A 724 -5.77 -23.76 24.04
N HIS A 725 -6.54 -24.12 22.99
CA HIS A 725 -7.71 -23.38 22.51
C HIS A 725 -8.85 -24.33 22.07
N PRO A 726 -10.14 -23.98 22.32
CA PRO A 726 -11.32 -24.81 21.98
C PRO A 726 -11.50 -25.24 20.52
N TYR A 727 -10.83 -24.56 19.59
CA TYR A 727 -11.10 -24.67 18.15
C TYR A 727 -9.84 -25.05 17.37
N ASN A 728 -8.97 -25.86 17.98
CA ASN A 728 -7.76 -26.34 17.31
C ASN A 728 -8.09 -27.43 16.29
N ASP A 729 -8.83 -27.05 15.24
CA ASP A 729 -9.25 -27.92 14.15
C ASP A 729 -8.65 -27.48 12.80
N ASN A 730 -7.66 -26.58 12.75
CA ASN A 730 -6.97 -26.24 11.50
C ASN A 730 -5.45 -25.98 11.64
N ASP A 731 -4.73 -26.70 10.76
CA ASP A 731 -3.63 -26.23 9.91
C ASP A 731 -2.31 -25.76 10.59
N SER A 732 -1.44 -26.70 11.00
CA SER A 732 -0.05 -26.79 10.53
C SER A 732 0.80 -27.72 11.39
N ASP A 733 1.52 -28.63 10.73
CA ASP A 733 2.66 -29.44 11.19
C ASP A 733 2.90 -29.42 12.71
N ASP A 734 2.41 -30.47 13.38
CA ASP A 734 3.06 -30.98 14.58
C ASP A 734 4.44 -31.48 14.15
N GLU A 735 5.40 -30.56 14.07
CA GLU A 735 6.80 -30.95 14.08
C GLU A 735 7.01 -31.68 15.42
N GLU A 736 7.27 -32.98 15.35
CA GLU A 736 7.99 -33.73 16.40
C GLU A 736 9.44 -33.20 16.54
N GLU A 737 9.65 -31.89 16.41
CA GLU A 737 10.88 -31.21 16.81
C GLU A 737 10.70 -30.77 18.28
N GLU A 738 11.74 -30.98 19.11
CA GLU A 738 11.75 -30.52 20.49
C GLU A 738 11.54 -28.99 20.59
N ASP A 739 11.96 -28.23 19.57
CA ASP A 739 11.94 -26.78 19.48
C ASP A 739 10.74 -26.17 18.72
N ILE A 740 10.51 -24.86 18.90
CA ILE A 740 9.47 -24.10 18.19
C ILE A 740 9.96 -23.56 16.84
N SER A 741 9.06 -23.41 15.87
CA SER A 741 9.42 -22.80 14.58
C SER A 741 9.91 -21.35 14.72
N TYR A 742 10.79 -20.93 13.82
CA TYR A 742 11.32 -19.55 13.77
C TYR A 742 10.21 -18.48 13.71
N ASN A 743 9.10 -18.76 13.03
CA ASN A 743 7.98 -17.82 12.92
C ASN A 743 7.26 -17.63 14.26
N VAL A 744 7.09 -18.71 15.04
CA VAL A 744 6.51 -18.66 16.38
C VAL A 744 7.44 -17.87 17.29
N MET A 745 8.74 -18.19 17.30
CA MET A 745 9.74 -17.47 18.10
C MET A 745 9.77 -15.98 17.77
N ALA A 746 9.82 -15.62 16.49
CA ALA A 746 9.80 -14.23 16.04
C ALA A 746 8.52 -13.50 16.46
N SER A 747 7.36 -14.16 16.38
CA SER A 747 6.06 -13.57 16.77
C SER A 747 5.98 -13.35 18.29
N GLN A 748 6.45 -14.31 19.09
CA GLN A 748 6.56 -14.15 20.55
C GLN A 748 7.46 -12.96 20.91
N MET A 749 8.61 -12.81 20.23
CA MET A 749 9.50 -11.65 20.43
C MET A 749 8.85 -10.33 20.04
N MET A 750 8.10 -10.28 18.93
CA MET A 750 7.39 -9.09 18.49
C MET A 750 6.36 -8.63 19.51
N ILE A 751 5.54 -9.56 20.03
CA ILE A 751 4.51 -9.27 21.05
C ILE A 751 5.15 -8.75 22.33
N GLN A 752 6.18 -9.43 22.83
CA GLN A 752 6.86 -9.02 24.05
C GLN A 752 7.47 -7.62 23.94
N SER A 753 8.10 -7.31 22.81
CA SER A 753 8.62 -5.96 22.56
C SER A 753 7.51 -4.92 22.36
N TYR A 754 6.36 -5.32 21.81
CA TYR A 754 5.18 -4.46 21.68
C TYR A 754 4.53 -4.14 23.05
N LYS A 755 4.33 -5.15 23.91
CA LYS A 755 3.78 -5.01 25.26
C LYS A 755 4.56 -3.97 26.09
N LYS A 756 5.89 -4.06 26.07
CA LYS A 756 6.79 -3.08 26.72
C LYS A 756 6.64 -1.65 26.18
N LEU A 757 6.44 -1.50 24.87
CA LEU A 757 6.28 -0.19 24.25
C LEU A 757 4.97 0.49 24.70
N ILE A 758 3.87 -0.26 24.73
CA ILE A 758 2.56 0.34 25.02
C ILE A 758 2.42 0.80 26.47
N ILE A 759 3.02 0.08 27.44
CA ILE A 759 2.98 0.47 28.86
C ILE A 759 3.92 1.63 29.20
N SER A 760 5.02 1.78 28.46
CA SER A 760 5.96 2.88 28.65
C SER A 760 5.52 4.16 27.95
N LYS A 761 4.93 4.03 26.76
CA LYS A 761 4.55 5.17 25.91
C LYS A 761 3.08 5.06 25.44
N PRO A 762 2.07 5.13 26.31
CA PRO A 762 0.68 5.15 25.88
C PRO A 762 0.31 6.45 25.15
N VAL A 763 0.97 7.56 25.50
CA VAL A 763 0.87 8.85 24.83
C VAL A 763 2.28 9.33 24.46
N ILE A 764 2.45 9.77 23.22
CA ILE A 764 3.69 10.36 22.70
C ILE A 764 3.40 11.74 22.12
N SER A 765 4.31 12.70 22.24
CA SER A 765 4.12 14.03 21.66
C SER A 765 4.20 13.98 20.12
N SER A 766 5.08 13.13 19.59
CA SER A 766 5.17 12.86 18.17
C SER A 766 5.74 11.47 17.91
N LEU A 767 5.70 11.01 16.65
CA LEU A 767 6.35 9.76 16.27
C LEU A 767 7.88 9.78 16.46
N ASP A 768 8.50 10.96 16.65
CA ASP A 768 9.94 11.06 16.91
C ASP A 768 10.34 10.62 18.32
N ASP A 769 9.39 10.51 19.25
CA ASP A 769 9.60 9.94 20.59
C ASP A 769 9.86 8.42 20.53
N LEU A 770 9.57 7.78 19.40
CA LEU A 770 9.88 6.37 19.15
C LEU A 770 11.33 6.24 18.67
N THR A 771 12.05 5.27 19.22
CA THR A 771 13.42 4.94 18.76
C THR A 771 13.39 4.37 17.34
N GLU A 772 14.52 4.42 16.64
CA GLU A 772 14.62 3.84 15.29
C GLU A 772 14.33 2.33 15.27
N GLU A 773 14.67 1.63 16.34
CA GLU A 773 14.34 0.21 16.50
C GLU A 773 12.83 0.00 16.69
N GLU A 774 12.17 0.87 17.46
CA GLU A 774 10.72 0.87 17.64
C GLU A 774 9.98 1.19 16.33
N LYS A 775 10.53 2.06 15.48
CA LYS A 775 9.92 2.46 14.19
C LYS A 775 10.05 1.40 13.09
N ARG A 776 11.05 0.51 13.16
CA ARG A 776 11.33 -0.51 12.11
C ARG A 776 10.17 -1.46 11.86
N LEU A 777 9.41 -1.82 12.90
CA LEU A 777 8.18 -2.59 12.73
C LEU A 777 7.06 -1.64 12.31
N THR A 778 6.70 -1.69 11.03
CA THR A 778 5.85 -0.68 10.38
C THR A 778 4.52 -0.43 11.10
N PHE A 779 3.92 -1.49 11.65
CA PHE A 779 2.64 -1.42 12.36
C PHE A 779 2.69 -0.60 13.66
N ARG A 780 3.86 -0.47 14.34
CA ARG A 780 3.95 0.22 15.63
C ARG A 780 3.61 1.70 15.55
N THR A 781 4.07 2.36 14.49
CA THR A 781 3.74 3.78 14.24
C THR A 781 2.24 3.99 13.98
N LYS A 782 1.53 2.95 13.53
CA LYS A 782 0.08 2.98 13.28
C LYS A 782 -0.74 2.70 14.55
N CYS A 783 -0.12 2.28 15.64
CA CYS A 783 -0.80 2.11 16.93
C CYS A 783 -1.29 3.45 17.50
N TYR A 784 -0.63 4.55 17.13
CA TYR A 784 -0.86 5.89 17.67
C TYR A 784 -1.72 6.75 16.74
N GLY A 785 -2.57 7.59 17.31
CA GLY A 785 -3.39 8.56 16.58
C GLY A 785 -3.72 9.81 17.39
N ASP A 786 -4.04 10.89 16.69
CA ASP A 786 -4.53 12.16 17.21
C ASP A 786 -6.05 12.09 17.47
N TRP A 787 -6.45 11.33 18.49
CA TRP A 787 -7.85 11.16 18.86
C TRP A 787 -8.40 12.41 19.57
N ILE A 788 -9.64 12.77 19.26
CA ILE A 788 -10.31 13.96 19.80
C ILE A 788 -10.64 13.74 21.27
N GLN A 789 -10.50 14.78 22.10
CA GLN A 789 -10.98 14.77 23.49
C GLN A 789 -12.34 15.46 23.63
N ASN A 790 -13.16 14.98 24.56
CA ASN A 790 -14.39 15.65 24.98
C ASN A 790 -14.10 16.73 26.04
N GLY A 791 -15.14 17.45 26.48
CA GLY A 791 -15.02 18.50 27.51
C GLY A 791 -14.59 18.01 28.91
N SER A 792 -14.46 16.69 29.10
CA SER A 792 -14.01 16.05 30.33
C SER A 792 -12.58 15.47 30.20
N ASN A 793 -11.83 15.85 29.16
CA ASN A 793 -10.50 15.33 28.81
C ASN A 793 -10.45 13.81 28.54
N GLU A 794 -11.57 13.20 28.16
CA GLU A 794 -11.61 11.80 27.73
C GLU A 794 -11.49 11.72 26.21
N PHE A 795 -10.72 10.75 25.72
CA PHE A 795 -10.59 10.52 24.29
C PHE A 795 -11.85 9.84 23.74
N ILE A 796 -12.36 10.30 22.59
CA ILE A 796 -13.55 9.76 21.95
C ILE A 796 -13.23 9.09 20.61
N TYR A 797 -13.97 8.02 20.31
CA TYR A 797 -13.82 7.26 19.08
C TYR A 797 -15.13 6.62 18.62
N GLY A 798 -15.29 6.48 17.29
CA GLY A 798 -16.42 5.77 16.68
C GLY A 798 -16.15 4.28 16.51
N MET A 799 -17.15 3.45 16.81
CA MET A 799 -17.15 2.03 16.45
C MET A 799 -18.44 1.62 15.73
N ASP A 800 -18.28 0.82 14.67
CA ASP A 800 -19.34 0.09 13.99
C ASP A 800 -19.11 -1.41 14.21
N GLY A 801 -19.96 -2.03 15.05
CA GLY A 801 -19.72 -3.36 15.59
C GLY A 801 -18.40 -3.43 16.37
N LYS A 802 -17.43 -4.22 15.87
CA LYS A 802 -16.08 -4.35 16.44
C LYS A 802 -15.02 -3.49 15.74
N ARG A 803 -15.40 -2.76 14.69
CA ARG A 803 -14.46 -2.00 13.84
C ARG A 803 -14.47 -0.53 14.22
N ILE A 804 -13.29 0.06 14.24
CA ILE A 804 -13.14 1.50 14.44
C ILE A 804 -13.57 2.23 13.16
N CYS A 805 -14.37 3.28 13.30
CA CYS A 805 -14.87 4.07 12.18
C CYS A 805 -14.91 5.57 12.55
N PRO A 806 -15.05 6.46 11.54
CA PRO A 806 -15.28 7.87 11.80
C PRO A 806 -16.49 8.08 12.73
N ILE A 807 -16.42 9.11 13.59
CA ILE A 807 -17.42 9.40 14.63
C ILE A 807 -18.83 9.56 14.05
N ASN A 808 -18.95 10.05 12.82
CA ASN A 808 -20.24 10.21 12.12
C ASN A 808 -20.83 8.90 11.55
N LYS A 809 -20.12 7.77 11.64
CA LYS A 809 -20.51 6.47 11.06
C LYS A 809 -20.76 5.36 12.08
N GLY A 810 -20.59 5.61 13.38
CA GLY A 810 -20.76 4.59 14.40
C GLY A 810 -21.09 5.13 15.78
N ASN A 811 -21.18 4.22 16.75
CA ASN A 811 -21.41 4.57 18.15
C ASN A 811 -20.13 5.14 18.77
N VAL A 812 -20.27 6.20 19.56
CA VAL A 812 -19.14 6.90 20.17
C VAL A 812 -18.89 6.36 21.58
N TYR A 813 -17.62 6.07 21.89
CA TYR A 813 -17.20 5.56 23.19
C TYR A 813 -16.09 6.45 23.78
N PRO A 814 -16.09 6.68 25.12
CA PRO A 814 -15.02 7.40 25.80
C PRO A 814 -13.88 6.46 26.23
N MET A 815 -12.67 7.00 26.34
CA MET A 815 -11.47 6.33 26.85
C MET A 815 -10.67 7.29 27.74
N SER A 816 -10.41 6.87 28.98
CA SER A 816 -9.63 7.63 29.96
C SER A 816 -8.75 6.70 30.82
N PRO A 817 -7.80 7.24 31.61
CA PRO A 817 -7.02 6.44 32.55
C PRO A 817 -7.89 5.60 33.49
N SER A 818 -9.04 6.13 33.90
CA SER A 818 -10.02 5.41 34.73
C SER A 818 -10.66 4.22 34.01
N THR A 819 -10.86 4.30 32.69
CA THR A 819 -11.40 3.17 31.91
C THR A 819 -10.47 1.96 31.93
N VAL A 820 -9.16 2.17 32.10
CA VAL A 820 -8.15 1.11 32.23
C VAL A 820 -7.67 0.89 33.67
N ARG A 821 -8.24 1.64 34.63
CA ARG A 821 -7.94 1.61 36.07
C ARG A 821 -6.51 2.06 36.41
N LEU A 822 -5.87 2.84 35.54
CA LEU A 822 -4.52 3.35 35.80
C LEU A 822 -4.50 4.26 37.02
N ASP A 823 -5.49 5.14 37.14
CA ASP A 823 -5.69 6.03 38.29
C ASP A 823 -5.77 5.27 39.62
N VAL A 824 -6.49 4.14 39.67
CA VAL A 824 -6.60 3.29 40.85
C VAL A 824 -5.27 2.63 41.19
N LEU A 825 -4.60 2.04 40.19
CA LEU A 825 -3.28 1.42 40.39
C LEU A 825 -2.26 2.42 40.94
N MET A 826 -2.29 3.67 40.47
CA MET A 826 -1.36 4.72 40.88
C MET A 826 -1.63 5.32 42.27
N LYS A 827 -2.79 5.05 42.89
CA LYS A 827 -3.02 5.38 44.31
C LYS A 827 -2.14 4.55 45.24
N ASN A 828 -1.70 3.37 44.81
CA ASN A 828 -0.81 2.51 45.58
C ASN A 828 0.65 2.93 45.39
N ASN A 829 1.32 3.36 46.47
CA ASN A 829 2.70 3.86 46.40
C ASN A 829 3.69 2.80 45.89
N VAL A 830 3.54 1.53 46.25
CA VAL A 830 4.45 0.45 45.81
C VAL A 830 4.38 0.27 44.30
N ILE A 831 3.15 0.20 43.75
CA ILE A 831 2.95 0.09 42.31
C ILE A 831 3.49 1.35 41.61
N ARG A 832 3.18 2.54 42.13
CA ARG A 832 3.62 3.81 41.54
C ARG A 832 5.15 3.93 41.49
N GLU A 833 5.86 3.62 42.57
CA GLU A 833 7.33 3.66 42.61
C GLU A 833 7.95 2.68 41.61
N TYR A 834 7.40 1.46 41.51
CA TYR A 834 7.85 0.47 40.53
C TYR A 834 7.64 0.94 39.08
N PHE A 835 6.51 1.58 38.77
CA PHE A 835 6.25 2.12 37.44
C PHE A 835 7.25 3.23 37.10
N ILE A 836 7.53 4.14 38.05
CA ILE A 836 8.53 5.20 37.86
C ILE A 836 9.92 4.61 37.63
N SER A 837 10.35 3.62 38.43
CA SER A 837 11.68 3.02 38.30
C SER A 837 11.89 2.29 36.98
N ASN A 838 10.81 1.72 36.40
CA ASN A 838 10.86 0.99 35.14
C ASN A 838 10.55 1.87 33.91
N GLY A 839 10.26 3.17 34.10
CA GLY A 839 9.91 4.09 33.01
C GLY A 839 8.54 3.81 32.39
N TYR A 840 7.61 3.25 33.17
CA TYR A 840 6.22 3.04 32.76
C TYR A 840 5.37 4.29 33.00
N ALA A 841 4.31 4.44 32.21
CA ALA A 841 3.46 5.61 32.31
C ALA A 841 2.59 5.53 33.58
N THR A 842 2.63 6.60 34.37
CA THR A 842 1.78 6.75 35.58
C THR A 842 0.57 7.64 35.32
N GLU A 843 0.55 8.35 34.20
CA GLU A 843 -0.56 9.19 33.75
C GLU A 843 -0.54 9.30 32.21
N TRP A 844 -1.64 9.77 31.63
CA TRP A 844 -1.71 10.09 30.21
C TRP A 844 -1.62 11.60 30.04
N LYS A 845 -0.71 12.05 29.18
CA LYS A 845 -0.61 13.46 28.81
C LYS A 845 -1.86 13.89 28.05
N SER A 846 -2.30 15.13 28.26
CA SER A 846 -3.48 15.70 27.59
C SER A 846 -3.26 15.99 26.11
N GLU A 847 -2.01 16.17 25.67
CA GLU A 847 -1.65 16.47 24.30
C GLU A 847 -0.74 15.39 23.68
N GLY A 848 -0.87 15.18 22.37
CA GLY A 848 -0.04 14.27 21.59
C GLY A 848 -0.84 13.19 20.84
N LEU A 849 -0.13 12.17 20.39
CA LEU A 849 -0.70 10.95 19.81
C LEU A 849 -0.88 9.90 20.91
N ILE A 850 -2.06 9.31 21.00
CA ILE A 850 -2.37 8.25 21.95
C ILE A 850 -2.60 6.92 21.22
N LEU A 851 -2.28 5.81 21.88
CA LEU A 851 -2.64 4.48 21.42
C LEU A 851 -4.14 4.38 21.10
N HIS A 852 -4.49 3.65 20.05
CA HIS A 852 -5.90 3.52 19.68
C HIS A 852 -6.69 2.70 20.72
N PRO A 853 -8.01 2.92 20.81
CA PRO A 853 -8.82 2.48 21.96
C PRO A 853 -8.82 0.98 22.24
N ASN A 854 -8.87 0.14 21.20
CA ASN A 854 -8.80 -1.32 21.41
C ASN A 854 -7.48 -1.76 22.06
N ILE A 855 -6.35 -1.14 21.70
CA ILE A 855 -5.06 -1.42 22.36
C ILE A 855 -5.14 -0.99 23.82
N LEU A 856 -5.69 0.19 24.10
CA LEU A 856 -5.80 0.69 25.49
C LEU A 856 -6.70 -0.20 26.35
N ALA A 857 -7.88 -0.54 25.83
CA ALA A 857 -8.92 -1.27 26.56
C ALA A 857 -8.55 -2.73 26.84
N TYR A 858 -7.85 -3.40 25.92
CA TYR A 858 -7.54 -4.83 26.02
C TYR A 858 -6.07 -5.07 26.38
N ASP A 859 -5.15 -4.55 25.58
CA ASP A 859 -3.73 -4.89 25.71
C ASP A 859 -3.11 -4.10 26.86
N TYR A 860 -3.12 -2.77 26.78
CA TYR A 860 -2.51 -1.90 27.80
C TYR A 860 -3.09 -2.17 29.18
N ALA A 861 -4.41 -2.27 29.30
CA ALA A 861 -5.08 -2.56 30.56
C ALA A 861 -4.65 -3.90 31.18
N GLY A 862 -4.42 -4.94 30.36
CA GLY A 862 -3.89 -6.22 30.81
C GLY A 862 -2.46 -6.10 31.31
N GLU A 863 -1.58 -5.53 30.47
CA GLU A 863 -0.14 -5.43 30.75
C GLU A 863 0.18 -4.59 31.99
N ILE A 864 -0.49 -3.45 32.19
CA ILE A 864 -0.29 -2.65 33.42
C ILE A 864 -0.75 -3.42 34.67
N GLY A 865 -1.74 -4.31 34.53
CA GLY A 865 -2.18 -5.19 35.60
C GLY A 865 -1.12 -6.23 35.97
N GLU A 866 -0.53 -6.87 34.95
CA GLU A 866 0.57 -7.81 35.10
C GLU A 866 1.79 -7.17 35.79
N GLU A 867 2.18 -5.96 35.39
CA GLU A 867 3.29 -5.23 36.02
C GLU A 867 2.95 -4.73 37.43
N ALA A 868 1.70 -4.35 37.70
CA ALA A 868 1.26 -3.99 39.05
C ALA A 868 1.28 -5.21 40.00
N PHE A 869 0.86 -6.38 39.52
CA PHE A 869 1.00 -7.63 40.27
C PHE A 869 2.46 -7.91 40.60
N LYS A 870 3.34 -7.82 39.58
CA LYS A 870 4.78 -8.03 39.76
C LYS A 870 5.37 -7.07 40.80
N ALA A 871 5.00 -5.78 40.78
CA ALA A 871 5.42 -4.81 41.78
C ALA A 871 5.06 -5.22 43.21
N LEU A 872 3.82 -5.67 43.43
CA LEU A 872 3.36 -6.12 44.75
C LEU A 872 4.07 -7.39 45.21
N VAL A 873 4.26 -8.38 44.32
CA VAL A 873 4.96 -9.62 44.66
C VAL A 873 6.41 -9.34 45.07
N LEU A 874 7.13 -8.54 44.28
CA LEU A 874 8.54 -8.20 44.58
C LEU A 874 8.71 -7.41 45.88
N HIS A 875 7.71 -6.62 46.28
CA HIS A 875 7.78 -5.83 47.49
C HIS A 875 7.39 -6.63 48.75
N TYR A 876 6.34 -7.45 48.66
CA TYR A 876 5.75 -8.12 49.82
C TYR A 876 6.18 -9.58 50.00
N THR A 877 6.97 -10.15 49.09
CA THR A 877 7.45 -11.53 49.19
C THR A 877 8.97 -11.59 49.06
N ASP A 878 9.58 -12.73 49.36
CA ASP A 878 11.03 -12.93 49.22
C ASP A 878 11.44 -13.22 47.76
N CYS A 879 10.50 -13.08 46.82
CA CYS A 879 10.68 -13.34 45.40
C CYS A 879 11.48 -12.22 44.74
N THR A 880 12.47 -12.59 43.92
CA THR A 880 13.23 -11.64 43.10
C THR A 880 12.77 -11.68 41.64
N GLU A 881 13.16 -10.68 40.85
CA GLU A 881 12.84 -10.68 39.41
C GLU A 881 13.37 -11.91 38.65
N LYS A 882 14.40 -12.58 39.17
CA LYS A 882 14.94 -13.80 38.56
C LYS A 882 14.05 -15.01 38.79
N ASP A 883 13.28 -14.99 39.87
CA ASP A 883 12.38 -16.07 40.28
C ASP A 883 11.05 -16.00 39.52
N LEU A 884 10.62 -14.80 39.12
CA LEU A 884 9.46 -14.54 38.27
C LEU A 884 9.83 -14.62 36.78
N VAL A 885 9.58 -15.78 36.17
CA VAL A 885 9.95 -16.05 34.79
C VAL A 885 8.73 -15.91 33.87
N HIS A 886 8.86 -15.14 32.79
CA HIS A 886 7.89 -15.17 31.69
C HIS A 886 8.03 -16.45 30.87
N LEU A 887 6.89 -17.08 30.58
CA LEU A 887 6.82 -18.29 29.79
C LEU A 887 7.22 -18.02 28.32
N LYS A 888 7.87 -19.00 27.69
CA LYS A 888 8.38 -18.94 26.31
C LYS A 888 8.21 -20.29 25.62
N GLY A 889 8.40 -20.34 24.31
CA GLY A 889 8.38 -21.61 23.59
C GLY A 889 6.95 -22.16 23.46
N LYS A 890 6.79 -23.46 23.67
CA LYS A 890 5.48 -24.15 23.57
C LYS A 890 4.50 -23.76 24.67
N VAL A 891 4.98 -23.17 25.77
CA VAL A 891 4.13 -22.75 26.92
C VAL A 891 3.93 -21.24 27.02
N TYR A 892 4.27 -20.48 25.97
CA TYR A 892 4.09 -19.02 25.93
C TYR A 892 2.64 -18.60 26.23
N GLU A 893 2.46 -17.63 27.14
CA GLU A 893 1.16 -17.10 27.61
C GLU A 893 0.15 -18.15 28.11
N VAL A 894 0.60 -19.35 28.50
CA VAL A 894 -0.26 -20.31 29.22
C VAL A 894 -0.64 -19.76 30.61
N GLY A 895 0.25 -19.00 31.22
CA GLY A 895 0.01 -18.05 32.31
C GLY A 895 0.87 -16.80 32.09
N ASP A 896 0.76 -15.81 32.97
CA ASP A 896 1.49 -14.54 32.81
C ASP A 896 2.90 -14.64 33.42
N PHE A 897 3.00 -15.32 34.57
CA PHE A 897 4.25 -15.57 35.29
C PHE A 897 4.34 -17.00 35.80
N VAL A 898 5.55 -17.55 35.86
CA VAL A 898 5.84 -18.81 36.58
C VAL A 898 7.01 -18.62 37.53
N ILE A 899 6.88 -19.19 38.72
CA ILE A 899 7.98 -19.32 39.68
C ILE A 899 8.56 -20.73 39.55
N LYS A 900 9.88 -20.83 39.49
CA LYS A 900 10.58 -22.10 39.29
C LYS A 900 11.24 -22.58 40.58
N ASN A 901 11.32 -23.91 40.71
CA ASN A 901 12.16 -24.55 41.71
C ASN A 901 13.65 -24.41 41.35
N ALA A 902 14.54 -24.69 42.31
CA ALA A 902 15.99 -24.64 42.10
C ALA A 902 16.50 -25.59 41.01
N ASP A 903 15.75 -26.66 40.70
CA ASP A 903 16.02 -27.61 39.62
C ASP A 903 15.50 -27.16 38.24
N GLY A 904 14.83 -26.01 38.17
CA GLY A 904 14.28 -25.43 36.95
C GLY A 904 12.87 -25.87 36.57
N THR A 905 12.23 -26.75 37.37
CA THR A 905 10.83 -27.16 37.19
C THR A 905 9.86 -26.05 37.59
N ASN A 906 8.66 -26.05 37.01
CA ASN A 906 7.63 -25.06 37.34
C ASN A 906 7.03 -25.38 38.72
N LYS A 907 7.10 -24.42 39.66
CA LYS A 907 6.53 -24.57 40.99
C LYS A 907 5.07 -24.14 41.00
N ILE A 908 4.83 -22.90 40.59
CA ILE A 908 3.50 -22.27 40.60
C ILE A 908 3.43 -21.19 39.53
N ALA A 909 2.28 -21.08 38.88
CA ALA A 909 2.01 -20.08 37.86
C ALA A 909 0.92 -19.10 38.30
N PHE A 910 0.95 -17.88 37.78
CA PHE A 910 -0.04 -16.84 38.03
C PHE A 910 -0.63 -16.33 36.72
N ASP A 911 -1.95 -16.17 36.69
CA ASP A 911 -2.72 -15.58 35.59
C ASP A 911 -3.49 -14.39 36.15
N VAL A 912 -3.03 -13.20 35.79
CA VAL A 912 -3.37 -11.92 36.36
C VAL A 912 -4.46 -11.26 35.52
N LYS A 913 -5.41 -10.59 36.17
CA LYS A 913 -6.55 -9.94 35.53
C LYS A 913 -6.77 -8.57 36.13
N ASN A 914 -6.87 -7.56 35.26
CA ASN A 914 -7.22 -6.18 35.61
C ASN A 914 -8.64 -5.87 35.13
N TRP A 915 -9.60 -6.67 35.62
CA TRP A 915 -11.01 -6.58 35.24
C TRP A 915 -11.74 -5.46 35.96
N ASN A 916 -12.83 -4.99 35.35
CA ASN A 916 -13.73 -4.05 36.00
C ASN A 916 -14.62 -4.80 37.01
N PRO A 917 -14.61 -4.45 38.31
CA PRO A 917 -15.44 -5.10 39.34
C PRO A 917 -16.94 -4.93 39.13
N ASP A 918 -17.37 -3.90 38.41
CA ASP A 918 -18.78 -3.56 38.20
C ASP A 918 -19.43 -4.33 37.04
N ILE A 919 -18.63 -5.06 36.26
CA ILE A 919 -19.09 -5.80 35.09
C ILE A 919 -19.00 -7.29 35.41
N PRO A 920 -20.10 -8.07 35.31
CA PRO A 920 -20.03 -9.51 35.48
C PRO A 920 -19.32 -10.18 34.29
N HIS A 921 -18.38 -11.08 34.58
CA HIS A 921 -17.57 -11.78 33.59
C HIS A 921 -18.06 -13.22 33.41
N TYR A 922 -19.05 -13.41 32.54
CA TYR A 922 -19.61 -14.74 32.22
C TYR A 922 -18.88 -15.40 31.04
N ASP A 923 -18.92 -16.74 31.00
CA ASP A 923 -18.51 -17.51 29.83
C ASP A 923 -19.29 -17.06 28.59
N ARG A 924 -18.59 -16.75 27.50
CA ARG A 924 -19.21 -16.33 26.25
C ARG A 924 -19.78 -17.55 25.51
N PRO A 925 -20.99 -17.46 24.92
CA PRO A 925 -21.54 -18.55 24.11
C PRO A 925 -20.61 -18.92 22.96
N GLY A 926 -20.14 -20.17 22.93
CA GLY A 926 -19.20 -20.69 21.92
C GLY A 926 -17.74 -20.75 22.37
N ASP A 927 -17.34 -20.09 23.46
CA ASP A 927 -15.98 -20.24 23.99
C ASP A 927 -15.85 -21.52 24.86
N MET A 928 -14.63 -22.01 25.03
CA MET A 928 -14.34 -23.09 26.00
C MET A 928 -14.80 -22.62 27.37
N PRO A 929 -15.56 -23.45 28.13
CA PRO A 929 -15.93 -23.12 29.49
C PRO A 929 -14.68 -22.77 30.31
N THR A 930 -14.76 -21.71 31.12
CA THR A 930 -13.58 -21.22 31.86
C THR A 930 -12.94 -22.33 32.69
N ALA A 931 -13.74 -23.18 33.34
CA ALA A 931 -13.24 -24.32 34.12
C ALA A 931 -12.38 -25.31 33.30
N GLN A 932 -12.76 -25.61 32.06
CA GLN A 932 -12.00 -26.50 31.18
C GLN A 932 -10.69 -25.84 30.73
N LYS A 933 -10.75 -24.55 30.34
CA LYS A 933 -9.55 -23.78 29.96
C LYS A 933 -8.50 -23.77 31.05
N ARG A 934 -8.93 -23.61 32.31
CA ARG A 934 -8.06 -23.66 33.50
C ARG A 934 -7.44 -25.05 33.74
N ALA A 935 -8.16 -26.12 33.44
CA ALA A 935 -7.63 -27.48 33.56
C ALA A 935 -6.54 -27.77 32.51
N GLU A 936 -6.74 -27.34 31.26
CA GLU A 936 -5.76 -27.52 30.18
C GLU A 936 -4.48 -26.71 30.41
N LYS A 937 -4.60 -25.47 30.93
CA LYS A 937 -3.45 -24.65 31.32
C LYS A 937 -2.56 -25.36 32.36
N ARG A 938 -3.16 -25.97 33.39
CA ARG A 938 -2.43 -26.74 34.42
C ARG A 938 -1.71 -27.95 33.83
N LYS A 939 -2.40 -28.73 33.00
CA LYS A 939 -1.81 -29.89 32.33
C LYS A 939 -0.61 -29.50 31.46
N SER A 940 -0.67 -28.32 30.84
CA SER A 940 0.40 -27.83 29.95
C SER A 940 1.63 -27.32 30.71
N LEU A 941 1.45 -26.78 31.92
CA LEU A 941 2.54 -26.23 32.74
C LEU A 941 3.12 -27.22 33.75
N ASP A 942 2.44 -28.33 34.00
CA ASP A 942 2.76 -29.33 35.03
C ASP A 942 2.93 -28.70 36.43
N CYS A 943 2.11 -27.67 36.73
CA CYS A 943 2.05 -27.02 38.04
C CYS A 943 0.66 -26.41 38.30
N GLU A 944 0.41 -26.00 39.53
CA GLU A 944 -0.81 -25.25 39.87
C GLU A 944 -0.75 -23.82 39.30
N ILE A 945 -1.88 -23.33 38.82
CA ILE A 945 -2.04 -21.97 38.29
C ILE A 945 -3.09 -21.22 39.11
N ILE A 946 -2.72 -20.03 39.58
CA ILE A 946 -3.56 -19.18 40.43
C ILE A 946 -4.05 -18.00 39.61
N PHE A 947 -5.37 -17.80 39.60
CA PHE A 947 -5.98 -16.65 38.93
C PHE A 947 -6.10 -15.50 39.93
N VAL A 948 -5.59 -14.34 39.54
CA VAL A 948 -5.47 -13.18 40.44
C VAL A 948 -6.14 -11.97 39.80
N ASN A 949 -7.20 -11.48 40.43
CA ASN A 949 -7.73 -10.16 40.09
C ASN A 949 -6.95 -9.10 40.86
N LEU A 950 -6.53 -8.03 40.18
CA LEU A 950 -5.86 -6.90 40.85
C LEU A 950 -6.82 -6.18 41.78
N LEU A 951 -8.01 -5.85 41.29
CA LEU A 951 -9.03 -5.13 42.04
C LEU A 951 -9.97 -6.11 42.73
N ASP A 952 -10.44 -5.72 43.91
CA ASP A 952 -11.44 -6.45 44.67
C ASP A 952 -12.75 -6.60 43.91
N MET A 953 -13.08 -7.84 43.55
CA MET A 953 -14.31 -8.17 42.84
C MET A 953 -15.48 -8.23 43.83
N ARG A 954 -16.59 -7.57 43.48
CA ARG A 954 -17.81 -7.52 44.32
C ARG A 954 -18.59 -8.85 44.36
N MET A 955 -18.19 -9.84 43.55
CA MET A 955 -18.84 -11.15 43.44
C MET A 955 -17.99 -12.24 44.10
N GLU A 956 -18.64 -13.28 44.66
CA GLU A 956 -17.94 -14.44 45.20
C GLU A 956 -17.11 -15.15 44.09
N THR A 957 -15.88 -15.52 44.43
CA THR A 957 -14.97 -16.27 43.55
C THR A 957 -15.58 -17.62 43.16
N MET A 958 -15.45 -18.01 41.88
CA MET A 958 -15.95 -19.30 41.38
C MET A 958 -15.14 -20.48 41.92
N ASP A 959 -13.86 -20.27 42.25
CA ASP A 959 -12.99 -21.26 42.89
C ASP A 959 -12.16 -20.59 43.99
N GLY A 960 -12.69 -20.55 45.21
CA GLY A 960 -12.01 -19.94 46.36
C GLY A 960 -10.63 -20.53 46.69
N ILE A 961 -10.29 -21.72 46.17
CA ILE A 961 -8.99 -22.39 46.37
C ILE A 961 -7.95 -21.95 45.33
N ARG A 962 -8.38 -21.59 44.11
CA ARG A 962 -7.46 -21.23 43.00
C ARG A 962 -7.64 -19.82 42.45
N GLU A 963 -8.53 -19.04 43.05
CA GLU A 963 -8.73 -17.63 42.74
C GLU A 963 -8.42 -16.73 43.93
N ILE A 964 -7.80 -15.60 43.62
CA ILE A 964 -7.66 -14.45 44.51
C ILE A 964 -8.55 -13.34 43.94
N GLY A 965 -9.62 -13.01 44.68
CA GLY A 965 -10.69 -12.10 44.24
C GLY A 965 -10.27 -10.63 44.14
N GLY A 966 -9.13 -10.25 44.72
CA GLY A 966 -8.55 -8.91 44.68
C GLY A 966 -7.22 -8.84 45.42
N LEU A 967 -6.32 -7.96 44.97
CA LEU A 967 -5.08 -7.62 45.69
C LEU A 967 -5.10 -6.21 46.29
N ILE A 968 -5.82 -5.30 45.67
CA ILE A 968 -6.00 -3.93 46.13
C ILE A 968 -7.48 -3.53 46.09
N THR A 969 -7.86 -2.61 46.97
CA THR A 969 -9.18 -1.96 46.95
C THR A 969 -9.24 -0.87 45.87
N GLU A 970 -10.42 -0.31 45.62
CA GLU A 970 -10.61 0.87 44.74
C GLU A 970 -9.85 2.13 45.21
N ASP A 971 -9.43 2.15 46.47
CA ASP A 971 -8.59 3.20 47.06
C ASP A 971 -7.08 2.90 46.93
N GLY A 972 -6.71 1.78 46.30
CA GLY A 972 -5.32 1.35 46.13
C GLY A 972 -4.70 0.73 47.38
N VAL A 973 -5.50 0.42 48.41
CA VAL A 973 -5.02 -0.21 49.65
C VAL A 973 -4.87 -1.71 49.44
N VAL A 974 -3.76 -2.28 49.88
CA VAL A 974 -3.46 -3.71 49.74
C VAL A 974 -4.37 -4.56 50.63
N ILE A 975 -4.89 -5.66 50.07
CA ILE A 975 -5.67 -6.67 50.79
C ILE A 975 -4.71 -7.66 51.44
N GLN A 976 -4.49 -7.50 52.74
CA GLN A 976 -3.45 -8.22 53.48
C GLN A 976 -3.59 -9.74 53.42
N SER A 977 -4.82 -10.26 53.53
CA SER A 977 -5.10 -11.71 53.45
C SER A 977 -4.73 -12.32 52.09
N ALA A 978 -4.86 -11.54 51.01
CA ALA A 978 -4.50 -11.97 49.68
C ALA A 978 -2.97 -12.02 49.49
N ILE A 979 -2.24 -11.03 50.02
CA ILE A 979 -0.77 -11.02 50.01
C ILE A 979 -0.20 -12.16 50.84
N GLU A 980 -0.76 -12.43 52.02
CA GLU A 980 -0.33 -13.56 52.86
C GLU A 980 -0.50 -14.89 52.13
N ARG A 981 -1.62 -15.05 51.42
CA ARG A 981 -1.86 -16.22 50.57
C ARG A 981 -0.85 -16.33 49.43
N ILE A 982 -0.53 -15.24 48.73
CA ILE A 982 0.52 -15.25 47.71
C ILE A 982 1.86 -15.65 48.34
N ARG A 983 2.23 -15.06 49.48
CA ARG A 983 3.50 -15.40 50.17
C ARG A 983 3.56 -16.88 50.53
N GLN A 984 2.47 -17.47 51.02
CA GLN A 984 2.39 -18.92 51.31
C GLN A 984 2.54 -19.78 50.05
N LEU A 985 1.90 -19.38 48.95
CA LEU A 985 1.98 -20.08 47.66
C LEU A 985 3.39 -20.02 47.03
N ILE A 986 4.12 -18.93 47.27
CA ILE A 986 5.49 -18.76 46.76
C ILE A 986 6.51 -19.46 47.66
N ASN A 987 6.38 -19.36 48.99
CA ASN A 987 7.36 -19.84 49.94
C ASN A 987 7.14 -21.30 50.39
N GLY A 988 5.90 -21.80 50.34
CA GLY A 988 5.56 -23.22 50.57
C GLY A 988 5.83 -24.05 49.33
#